data_AF-A0A1Y5IHC1-F1
#
_entry.id   AF-A0A1Y5IHC1-F1
#
_cell.length_a   1.000
_cell.length_b   1.000
_cell.length_c   1.000
_cell.angle_alpha   90.00
_cell.angle_beta   90.00
_cell.angle_gamma   90.00
#
_symmetry.space_group_name_H-M   'P 1'
#
loop_
_entity.id
_entity.type
_entity.pdbx_description
1 polymer ?
#
loop_
_entity_poly.entity_id
_entity_poly.type
_entity_poly.pdbx_seq_one_letter_code
_entity_poly.pdbx_strand_id
1 'polypeptide(L)'
;MRIRELSDGEDGDDGDADRTPETDGTEADGEETTRGKTTAAMREMVERLRVMGREMARSTGIVDAEDARAMEEMEPRYYESRKLEYTNGDSYEGECVNETRHGRGRHECATGDVYDGGWRDDKRHGRGKMIFASGLTYEGDWEDDKTCGRGACTYVNGDAYDGEWKNDHRWGWGSQRFANGDAYEGEWVDDVIEGRGLYTFADGATFNGTTLSGLRVRGRFAHKDDSVEYDGEWKNDLRHGRGKFVLAGAYKYIGQWQDDFRHGRGKCEFADGSSYDGEWVNDEFHGQGELKTAIYDYVGAFESGKRHGNGVCKFTDQTCEYRGEYQEGLEHGKGKRLYADGSMYQGEWQDGKRHGKGACAYANGDEYQGEWANDERHGYGVCVFSDGTKYRGEWERDRWCQSSADPDFTRVFGPGVVKATAGVAATIGIEARDELKNKRLSGGDVFAVRLTLLGSLDSDDDPVVEHGTVMDNGDGTYVAYYTCTVAGAYSCEVVIGNDEQCGQSPYDVVVEPSTANAKHCVLSGEGMRRARVRKLAEFFVDARDEFDNDVRGELCEQLPLHVTITDVNGHEVSTVDGIQIEDTGDGRFVVAYSPSAPGFYRLIVSCQDVLMGSSPYALRVFDDDEQEDDAFVADGSIAPAPNDLIRDWERIAKTDFTHDGDDFGWDSEPSDNETEEERILRENPDMAVVSNYEDLYKVGRLHKRMKEKRAAEQAKKLADPAAPKSLRGID
;
A
#
# COMPACT_ATOMS: atom_id res chain seq x y z
N MET A 1 -10.90 64.87 36.86
CA MET A 1 -11.01 66.08 37.70
C MET A 1 -10.32 65.79 39.01
N ARG A 2 -9.30 66.60 39.31
CA ARG A 2 -8.40 66.71 40.48
C ARG A 2 -7.84 65.42 41.15
N ILE A 3 -6.54 65.06 41.01
CA ILE A 3 -5.28 65.75 41.44
C ILE A 3 -5.12 65.59 42.97
N ARG A 4 -4.27 64.70 43.50
CA ARG A 4 -2.78 64.75 43.70
C ARG A 4 -2.57 64.41 45.19
N GLU A 5 -1.46 63.91 45.74
CA GLU A 5 -0.11 63.56 45.30
C GLU A 5 0.60 62.92 46.52
N LEU A 6 1.55 62.01 46.22
CA LEU A 6 2.93 61.94 46.76
C LEU A 6 3.13 61.62 48.27
N SER A 7 4.16 60.89 48.68
CA SER A 7 5.41 60.43 48.01
C SER A 7 6.11 59.42 48.91
N ASP A 8 6.77 58.47 48.25
CA ASP A 8 8.16 58.00 48.38
C ASP A 8 8.82 57.83 49.76
N GLY A 9 9.53 56.71 49.91
CA GLY A 9 10.61 56.54 50.87
C GLY A 9 11.01 55.07 51.05
N GLU A 10 11.92 54.59 50.20
CA GLU A 10 12.74 53.39 50.42
C GLU A 10 13.75 53.58 51.57
N ASP A 11 14.34 52.45 51.98
CA ASP A 11 15.65 52.25 52.64
C ASP A 11 15.74 52.00 54.15
N GLY A 12 16.44 50.89 54.45
CA GLY A 12 17.38 50.78 55.58
C GLY A 12 16.85 50.01 56.80
N ASP A 13 17.14 48.73 57.00
CA ASP A 13 18.43 48.11 57.37
C ASP A 13 18.71 48.11 58.90
N ASP A 14 19.02 46.91 59.38
CA ASP A 14 19.68 46.48 60.62
C ASP A 14 19.21 46.90 62.03
N GLY A 15 19.12 45.90 62.94
CA GLY A 15 19.02 46.18 64.37
C GLY A 15 18.66 45.02 65.31
N ASP A 16 19.48 43.97 65.29
CA ASP A 16 19.56 42.90 66.30
C ASP A 16 19.70 43.44 67.75
N ALA A 17 18.92 42.94 68.71
CA ALA A 17 19.27 42.88 70.14
C ALA A 17 18.19 42.19 71.00
N ASP A 18 18.42 40.91 71.22
CA ASP A 18 18.10 40.12 72.40
C ASP A 18 18.19 40.92 73.73
N ARG A 19 17.15 40.78 74.58
CA ARG A 19 17.24 40.83 76.06
C ARG A 19 15.87 40.59 76.70
N THR A 20 15.73 39.40 77.29
CA THR A 20 14.85 39.13 78.44
C THR A 20 15.14 40.08 79.61
N PRO A 21 14.19 40.24 80.55
CA PRO A 21 14.47 39.61 81.84
C PRO A 21 13.28 38.89 82.48
N GLU A 22 13.65 37.86 83.24
CA GLU A 22 12.89 37.09 84.19
C GLU A 22 12.52 37.87 85.47
N THR A 23 11.38 37.48 86.02
CA THR A 23 11.04 37.29 87.46
C THR A 23 11.20 38.44 88.45
N ASP A 24 10.08 38.81 89.10
CA ASP A 24 9.93 38.46 90.52
C ASP A 24 8.46 38.43 90.93
N GLY A 25 8.09 37.42 91.71
CA GLY A 25 6.77 37.25 92.29
C GLY A 25 6.75 37.63 93.77
N THR A 26 5.56 37.90 94.32
CA THR A 26 5.10 37.35 95.60
C THR A 26 3.65 37.73 95.90
N GLU A 27 2.82 36.70 95.96
CA GLU A 27 1.79 36.38 96.96
C GLU A 27 0.96 37.49 97.62
N ALA A 28 -0.36 37.38 97.44
CA ALA A 28 -1.33 37.46 98.54
C ALA A 28 -2.55 36.57 98.23
N ASP A 29 -2.67 35.47 98.97
CA ASP A 29 -3.89 34.67 99.14
C ASP A 29 -5.03 35.50 99.74
N GLY A 30 -6.28 35.14 99.43
CA GLY A 30 -7.43 35.49 100.28
C GLY A 30 -8.78 35.67 99.58
N GLU A 31 -9.53 34.57 99.52
CA GLU A 31 -10.99 34.48 99.67
C GLU A 31 -11.94 35.17 98.66
N GLU A 32 -12.52 34.32 97.82
CA GLU A 32 -13.96 33.96 97.83
C GLU A 32 -15.03 35.07 97.95
N THR A 33 -15.98 34.99 97.01
CA THR A 33 -17.34 35.55 97.01
C THR A 33 -17.50 37.05 96.69
N THR A 34 -17.98 37.33 95.47
CA THR A 34 -19.09 38.29 95.19
C THR A 34 -19.48 38.26 93.71
N ARG A 35 -19.74 37.06 93.17
CA ARG A 35 -20.47 36.92 91.90
C ARG A 35 -21.96 36.91 92.23
N GLY A 36 -22.57 38.10 92.30
CA GLY A 36 -23.99 38.21 92.64
C GLY A 36 -24.48 39.56 93.12
N LYS A 37 -24.14 40.67 92.44
CA LYS A 37 -24.81 41.98 92.65
C LYS A 37 -24.80 42.83 91.37
N THR A 38 -25.50 42.41 90.32
CA THR A 38 -25.80 43.28 89.16
C THR A 38 -27.22 43.14 88.60
N THR A 39 -28.14 42.44 89.27
CA THR A 39 -29.50 42.20 88.74
C THR A 39 -30.54 43.26 89.14
N ALA A 40 -30.36 43.97 90.26
CA ALA A 40 -31.33 44.98 90.73
C ALA A 40 -31.15 46.36 90.08
N ALA A 41 -29.91 46.84 89.95
CA ALA A 41 -29.60 48.15 89.37
C ALA A 41 -29.89 48.21 87.85
N MET A 42 -29.66 47.10 87.14
CA MET A 42 -30.02 46.98 85.71
C MET A 42 -31.53 46.85 85.49
N ARG A 43 -32.27 46.18 86.41
CA ARG A 43 -33.76 46.19 86.38
C ARG A 43 -34.32 47.60 86.47
N GLU A 44 -33.76 48.45 87.33
CA GLU A 44 -34.24 49.82 87.53
C GLU A 44 -33.92 50.72 86.32
N MET A 45 -32.75 50.53 85.69
CA MET A 45 -32.35 51.29 84.50
C MET A 45 -33.19 50.95 83.26
N VAL A 46 -33.53 49.67 83.08
CA VAL A 46 -34.38 49.19 81.98
C VAL A 46 -35.84 49.64 82.15
N GLU A 47 -36.36 49.68 83.38
CA GLU A 47 -37.72 50.16 83.62
C GLU A 47 -37.85 51.69 83.42
N ARG A 48 -36.79 52.46 83.71
CA ARG A 48 -36.72 53.88 83.36
C ARG A 48 -36.71 54.11 81.85
N LEU A 49 -36.01 53.27 81.08
CA LEU A 49 -36.00 53.35 79.61
C LEU A 49 -37.35 52.92 79.00
N ARG A 50 -38.05 51.96 79.60
CA ARG A 50 -39.44 51.58 79.21
C ARG A 50 -40.45 52.70 79.41
N VAL A 51 -40.35 53.44 80.52
CA VAL A 51 -41.24 54.60 80.77
C VAL A 51 -40.95 55.73 79.77
N MET A 52 -39.68 56.04 79.51
CA MET A 52 -39.29 57.03 78.49
C MET A 52 -39.74 56.64 77.08
N GLY A 53 -39.62 55.36 76.71
CA GLY A 53 -40.09 54.85 75.41
C GLY A 53 -41.61 54.95 75.23
N ARG A 54 -42.39 54.65 76.27
CA ARG A 54 -43.86 54.80 76.25
C ARG A 54 -44.31 56.26 76.20
N GLU A 55 -43.56 57.17 76.82
CA GLU A 55 -43.84 58.61 76.76
C GLU A 55 -43.50 59.21 75.38
N MET A 56 -42.39 58.80 74.77
CA MET A 56 -42.01 59.17 73.41
C MET A 56 -43.05 58.69 72.37
N ALA A 57 -43.48 57.42 72.46
CA ALA A 57 -44.48 56.84 71.56
C ALA A 57 -45.87 57.51 71.64
N ARG A 58 -46.26 58.04 72.82
CA ARG A 58 -47.50 58.81 72.99
C ARG A 58 -47.43 60.23 72.42
N SER A 59 -46.23 60.79 72.27
CA SER A 59 -46.03 62.17 71.83
C SER A 59 -45.92 62.36 70.32
N THR A 60 -45.54 61.32 69.57
CA THR A 60 -45.24 61.43 68.13
C THR A 60 -46.27 60.81 67.20
N GLY A 61 -47.24 60.04 67.71
CA GLY A 61 -48.45 59.64 66.97
C GLY A 61 -48.23 58.86 65.66
N ILE A 62 -47.05 58.27 65.45
CA ILE A 62 -46.71 57.50 64.26
C ILE A 62 -45.78 56.35 64.68
N VAL A 63 -46.27 55.11 64.65
CA VAL A 63 -45.46 53.90 64.49
C VAL A 63 -46.32 52.87 63.76
N ASP A 64 -45.79 52.37 62.64
CA ASP A 64 -46.41 51.37 61.77
C ASP A 64 -46.37 49.98 62.43
N ALA A 65 -47.22 49.05 61.98
CA ALA A 65 -47.37 47.73 62.61
C ALA A 65 -46.09 46.85 62.56
N GLU A 66 -45.16 47.16 61.66
CA GLU A 66 -43.86 46.49 61.55
C GLU A 66 -42.84 47.00 62.59
N ASP A 67 -42.86 48.30 62.92
CA ASP A 67 -41.96 48.88 63.95
C ASP A 67 -42.39 48.46 65.37
N ALA A 68 -43.70 48.26 65.58
CA ALA A 68 -44.21 47.70 66.84
C ALA A 68 -43.76 46.24 67.05
N ARG A 69 -43.69 45.43 65.98
CA ARG A 69 -43.17 44.05 66.04
C ARG A 69 -41.66 43.99 66.28
N ALA A 70 -40.89 44.89 65.67
CA ALA A 70 -39.46 45.00 65.91
C ALA A 70 -39.13 45.45 67.35
N MET A 71 -40.00 46.26 67.98
CA MET A 71 -39.89 46.61 69.40
C MET A 71 -40.42 45.53 70.36
N GLU A 72 -41.36 44.69 69.94
CA GLU A 72 -41.89 43.55 70.70
C GLU A 72 -40.95 42.34 70.69
N GLU A 73 -40.13 42.17 69.64
CA GLU A 73 -38.99 41.23 69.62
C GLU A 73 -37.78 41.69 70.45
N MET A 74 -37.80 42.94 70.93
CA MET A 74 -36.76 43.51 71.79
C MET A 74 -37.10 43.37 73.29
N GLU A 75 -37.77 42.28 73.68
CA GLU A 75 -37.70 41.85 75.08
C GLU A 75 -36.25 41.42 75.37
N PRO A 76 -35.61 41.91 76.46
CA PRO A 76 -34.38 41.31 76.91
C PRO A 76 -34.70 39.87 77.31
N ARG A 77 -34.43 38.92 76.41
CA ARG A 77 -34.41 37.50 76.71
C ARG A 77 -33.44 37.32 77.87
N TYR A 78 -33.97 37.15 79.08
CA TYR A 78 -33.14 36.93 80.26
C TYR A 78 -32.51 35.55 80.10
N TYR A 79 -31.23 35.55 79.72
CA TYR A 79 -30.43 34.34 79.73
C TYR A 79 -30.25 33.90 81.18
N GLU A 80 -30.89 32.80 81.53
CA GLU A 80 -30.59 32.11 82.78
C GLU A 80 -29.67 30.94 82.45
N SER A 81 -28.48 30.92 83.03
CA SER A 81 -27.64 29.73 82.98
C SER A 81 -28.28 28.62 83.82
N ARG A 82 -28.66 27.53 83.17
CA ARG A 82 -29.30 26.38 83.82
C ARG A 82 -28.56 25.10 83.46
N LYS A 83 -28.67 24.12 84.36
CA LYS A 83 -28.34 22.73 84.09
C LYS A 83 -29.65 21.96 83.86
N LEU A 84 -29.83 21.41 82.67
CA LEU A 84 -30.97 20.58 82.28
C LEU A 84 -30.51 19.13 82.19
N GLU A 85 -31.25 18.21 82.80
CA GLU A 85 -31.02 16.77 82.71
C GLU A 85 -32.27 16.14 82.07
N TYR A 86 -32.09 15.41 80.98
CA TYR A 86 -33.19 14.87 80.18
C TYR A 86 -33.43 13.40 80.51
N THR A 87 -34.66 12.92 80.28
CA THR A 87 -35.04 11.53 80.60
C THR A 87 -34.33 10.48 79.75
N ASN A 88 -33.75 10.88 78.61
CA ASN A 88 -32.95 10.02 77.74
C ASN A 88 -31.48 9.90 78.20
N GLY A 89 -31.08 10.61 79.27
CA GLY A 89 -29.72 10.63 79.78
C GLY A 89 -28.84 11.75 79.22
N ASP A 90 -29.38 12.60 78.33
CA ASP A 90 -28.67 13.79 77.86
C ASP A 90 -28.58 14.83 78.99
N SER A 91 -27.55 15.66 78.95
CA SER A 91 -27.41 16.82 79.83
C SER A 91 -27.06 18.07 79.06
N TYR A 92 -27.52 19.21 79.54
CA TYR A 92 -27.18 20.53 79.01
C TYR A 92 -26.79 21.46 80.16
N GLU A 93 -25.71 22.19 79.98
CA GLU A 93 -25.31 23.27 80.87
C GLU A 93 -25.05 24.54 80.04
N GLY A 94 -25.89 25.55 80.23
CA GLY A 94 -25.76 26.78 79.44
C GLY A 94 -26.91 27.75 79.62
N GLU A 95 -26.87 28.80 78.82
CA GLU A 95 -27.91 29.81 78.75
C GLU A 95 -29.22 29.19 78.23
N CYS A 96 -30.35 29.62 78.80
CA CYS A 96 -31.69 29.20 78.42
C CYS A 96 -32.63 30.41 78.37
N VAL A 97 -33.65 30.33 77.54
CA VAL A 97 -34.79 31.25 77.52
C VAL A 97 -36.05 30.42 77.65
N ASN A 98 -36.79 30.58 78.76
CA ASN A 98 -38.02 29.81 79.05
C ASN A 98 -37.83 28.28 78.92
N GLU A 99 -36.73 27.73 79.45
CA GLU A 99 -36.38 26.29 79.40
C GLU A 99 -35.98 25.74 78.02
N THR A 100 -36.04 26.56 76.97
CA THR A 100 -35.46 26.29 75.65
C THR A 100 -33.98 26.68 75.64
N ARG A 101 -33.11 25.81 75.09
CA ARG A 101 -31.67 26.09 74.95
C ARG A 101 -31.48 27.27 74.00
N HIS A 102 -30.77 28.29 74.47
CA HIS A 102 -30.57 29.54 73.73
C HIS A 102 -29.34 30.28 74.25
N GLY A 103 -28.54 30.90 73.38
CA GLY A 103 -27.27 31.53 73.78
C GLY A 103 -26.14 30.50 73.83
N ARG A 104 -25.16 30.65 74.72
CA ARG A 104 -24.02 29.71 74.80
C ARG A 104 -24.30 28.56 75.77
N GLY A 105 -23.99 27.34 75.36
CA GLY A 105 -24.14 26.16 76.23
C GLY A 105 -23.48 24.89 75.72
N ARG A 106 -23.28 23.97 76.65
CA ARG A 106 -22.66 22.67 76.44
C ARG A 106 -23.69 21.56 76.62
N HIS A 107 -23.92 20.77 75.59
CA HIS A 107 -24.80 19.60 75.57
C HIS A 107 -23.98 18.33 75.50
N GLU A 108 -24.17 17.42 76.45
CA GLU A 108 -23.64 16.06 76.42
C GLU A 108 -24.78 15.09 76.15
N CYS A 109 -24.73 14.41 75.01
CA CYS A 109 -25.68 13.35 74.69
C CYS A 109 -25.34 12.08 75.48
N ALA A 110 -26.34 11.27 75.83
CA ALA A 110 -26.16 9.95 76.42
C ALA A 110 -25.34 8.99 75.51
N THR A 111 -25.29 9.28 74.21
CA THR A 111 -24.45 8.58 73.22
C THR A 111 -22.96 8.85 73.39
N GLY A 112 -22.58 9.88 74.16
CA GLY A 112 -21.22 10.37 74.33
C GLY A 112 -20.83 11.52 73.41
N ASP A 113 -21.74 11.97 72.52
CA ASP A 113 -21.51 13.16 71.69
C ASP A 113 -21.58 14.43 72.55
N VAL A 114 -20.69 15.39 72.30
CA VAL A 114 -20.60 16.63 73.07
C VAL A 114 -20.60 17.83 72.12
N TYR A 115 -21.55 18.73 72.31
CA TYR A 115 -21.56 20.04 71.66
C TYR A 115 -21.29 21.15 72.68
N ASP A 116 -20.34 22.04 72.40
CA ASP A 116 -20.10 23.27 73.16
C ASP A 116 -20.14 24.45 72.21
N GLY A 117 -21.18 25.28 72.29
CA GLY A 117 -21.38 26.34 71.32
C GLY A 117 -22.65 27.16 71.50
N GLY A 118 -23.01 27.87 70.45
CA GLY A 118 -24.22 28.67 70.40
C GLY A 118 -25.49 27.86 70.11
N TRP A 119 -26.60 28.34 70.65
CA TRP A 119 -27.93 27.76 70.54
C TRP A 119 -28.94 28.85 70.20
N ARG A 120 -29.88 28.53 69.32
CA ARG A 120 -31.04 29.37 69.01
C ARG A 120 -32.26 28.49 68.90
N ASP A 121 -33.21 28.72 69.80
CA ASP A 121 -34.52 28.06 69.84
C ASP A 121 -34.38 26.52 69.77
N ASP A 122 -33.59 25.97 70.69
CA ASP A 122 -33.24 24.55 70.82
C ASP A 122 -32.40 23.92 69.72
N LYS A 123 -31.98 24.68 68.71
CA LYS A 123 -31.07 24.22 67.66
C LYS A 123 -29.68 24.79 67.84
N ARG A 124 -28.65 24.04 67.44
CA ARG A 124 -27.27 24.54 67.35
C ARG A 124 -27.22 25.69 66.34
N HIS A 125 -26.66 26.82 66.75
CA HIS A 125 -26.65 28.05 65.95
C HIS A 125 -25.47 28.95 66.34
N GLY A 126 -24.82 29.58 65.35
CA GLY A 126 -23.59 30.36 65.57
C GLY A 126 -22.37 29.46 65.75
N ARG A 127 -21.33 29.93 66.45
CA ARG A 127 -20.09 29.16 66.59
C ARG A 127 -20.19 28.07 67.65
N GLY A 128 -19.68 26.88 67.33
CA GLY A 128 -19.62 25.78 68.26
C GLY A 128 -18.71 24.65 67.84
N LYS A 129 -18.31 23.86 68.82
CA LYS A 129 -17.49 22.66 68.68
C LYS A 129 -18.33 21.43 69.00
N MET A 130 -18.40 20.51 68.05
CA MET A 130 -18.98 19.18 68.21
C MET A 130 -17.85 18.14 68.29
N ILE A 131 -17.92 17.27 69.29
CA ILE A 131 -17.07 16.09 69.46
C ILE A 131 -18.00 14.90 69.46
N PHE A 132 -17.97 14.10 68.40
CA PHE A 132 -18.77 12.89 68.34
C PHE A 132 -18.10 11.76 69.12
N ALA A 133 -18.88 10.85 69.69
CA ALA A 133 -18.40 9.66 70.39
C ALA A 133 -17.55 8.76 69.46
N SER A 134 -17.73 8.87 68.14
CA SER A 134 -16.90 8.21 67.13
C SER A 134 -15.45 8.72 67.07
N GLY A 135 -15.17 9.90 67.64
CA GLY A 135 -13.89 10.59 67.54
C GLY A 135 -13.83 11.66 66.44
N LEU A 136 -14.87 11.81 65.62
CA LEU A 136 -14.99 12.93 64.68
C LEU A 136 -15.17 14.24 65.45
N THR A 137 -14.47 15.29 65.04
CA THR A 137 -14.65 16.62 65.62
C THR A 137 -14.96 17.64 64.54
N TYR A 138 -15.87 18.56 64.84
CA TYR A 138 -16.18 19.71 63.99
C TYR A 138 -16.15 20.97 64.85
N GLU A 139 -15.51 22.03 64.38
CA GLU A 139 -15.46 23.33 65.03
C GLU A 139 -15.71 24.42 63.99
N GLY A 140 -16.83 25.13 64.09
CA GLY A 140 -17.23 26.07 63.04
C GLY A 140 -18.57 26.74 63.29
N ASP A 141 -19.11 27.37 62.24
CA ASP A 141 -20.41 28.01 62.25
C ASP A 141 -21.54 26.98 62.05
N TRP A 142 -22.66 27.19 62.74
CA TRP A 142 -23.85 26.35 62.72
C TRP A 142 -25.08 27.20 62.40
N GLU A 143 -26.01 26.64 61.64
CA GLU A 143 -27.31 27.23 61.37
C GLU A 143 -28.38 26.16 61.44
N ASP A 144 -29.30 26.29 62.39
CA ASP A 144 -30.47 25.44 62.55
C ASP A 144 -30.11 23.94 62.55
N ASP A 145 -29.15 23.57 63.42
CA ASP A 145 -28.59 22.23 63.59
C ASP A 145 -27.70 21.70 62.46
N LYS A 146 -27.45 22.49 61.42
CA LYS A 146 -26.56 22.12 60.32
C LYS A 146 -25.25 22.88 60.37
N THR A 147 -24.16 22.27 59.92
CA THR A 147 -22.91 23.01 59.72
C THR A 147 -23.05 23.96 58.53
N CYS A 148 -22.52 25.17 58.69
CA CYS A 148 -22.56 26.22 57.67
C CYS A 148 -21.33 27.13 57.80
N GLY A 149 -21.20 28.13 56.94
CA GLY A 149 -20.17 29.17 57.09
C GLY A 149 -18.76 28.59 57.05
N ARG A 150 -17.86 29.03 57.93
CA ARG A 150 -16.51 28.45 58.02
C ARG A 150 -16.41 27.45 59.17
N GLY A 151 -15.72 26.34 58.92
CA GLY A 151 -15.49 25.32 59.94
C GLY A 151 -14.39 24.35 59.59
N ALA A 152 -13.80 23.78 60.64
CA ALA A 152 -12.78 22.75 60.57
C ALA A 152 -13.34 21.41 61.09
N CYS A 153 -13.19 20.35 60.30
CA CYS A 153 -13.58 18.98 60.66
C CYS A 153 -12.34 18.08 60.70
N THR A 154 -12.14 17.35 61.79
CA THR A 154 -11.15 16.26 61.89
C THR A 154 -11.87 14.94 61.94
N TYR A 155 -11.56 14.06 61.00
CA TYR A 155 -12.19 12.75 60.84
C TYR A 155 -11.40 11.66 61.60
N VAL A 156 -12.08 10.56 61.90
CA VAL A 156 -11.51 9.43 62.67
C VAL A 156 -10.33 8.77 61.96
N ASN A 157 -10.32 8.79 60.63
CA ASN A 157 -9.22 8.23 59.82
C ASN A 157 -7.97 9.13 59.77
N GLY A 158 -8.01 10.33 60.36
CA GLY A 158 -6.93 11.32 60.32
C GLY A 158 -7.06 12.35 59.21
N ASP A 159 -8.08 12.25 58.34
CA ASP A 159 -8.38 13.31 57.39
C ASP A 159 -8.80 14.58 58.13
N ALA A 160 -8.50 15.74 57.57
CA ALA A 160 -8.92 17.03 58.12
C ALA A 160 -9.36 17.96 57.00
N TYR A 161 -10.50 18.62 57.18
CA TYR A 161 -11.01 19.66 56.30
C TYR A 161 -11.10 20.98 57.04
N ASP A 162 -10.69 22.08 56.42
CA ASP A 162 -10.86 23.44 56.91
C ASP A 162 -11.34 24.31 55.75
N GLY A 163 -12.58 24.78 55.81
CA GLY A 163 -13.18 25.48 54.69
C GLY A 163 -14.61 25.92 54.92
N GLU A 164 -15.29 26.20 53.81
CA GLU A 164 -16.68 26.60 53.79
C GLU A 164 -17.63 25.39 53.84
N TRP A 165 -18.76 25.56 54.52
CA TRP A 165 -19.78 24.53 54.74
C TRP A 165 -21.16 25.07 54.38
N LYS A 166 -22.02 24.20 53.87
CA LYS A 166 -23.42 24.53 53.58
C LYS A 166 -24.30 23.31 53.76
N ASN A 167 -25.22 23.37 54.71
CA ASN A 167 -26.18 22.31 55.00
C ASN A 167 -25.52 20.93 55.24
N ASP A 168 -24.48 20.87 56.09
CA ASP A 168 -23.71 19.66 56.41
C ASP A 168 -22.75 19.15 55.31
N HIS A 169 -22.69 19.83 54.15
CA HIS A 169 -21.79 19.51 53.05
C HIS A 169 -20.64 20.51 52.93
N ARG A 170 -19.47 20.05 52.51
CA ARG A 170 -18.35 20.93 52.11
C ARG A 170 -18.76 21.75 50.90
N TRP A 171 -18.48 23.05 50.94
CA TRP A 171 -18.91 24.02 49.94
C TRP A 171 -17.82 25.09 49.77
N GLY A 172 -17.83 25.82 48.66
CA GLY A 172 -16.97 27.00 48.47
C GLY A 172 -15.49 26.66 48.54
N TRP A 173 -14.67 27.56 49.08
CA TRP A 173 -13.23 27.32 49.17
C TRP A 173 -12.87 26.54 50.45
N GLY A 174 -12.04 25.51 50.33
CA GLY A 174 -11.57 24.73 51.47
C GLY A 174 -10.28 23.96 51.23
N SER A 175 -9.58 23.68 52.33
CA SER A 175 -8.36 22.89 52.39
C SER A 175 -8.63 21.54 53.04
N GLN A 176 -8.37 20.46 52.31
CA GLN A 176 -8.46 19.08 52.76
C GLN A 176 -7.05 18.50 52.88
N ARG A 177 -6.71 17.97 54.05
CA ARG A 177 -5.58 17.07 54.26
C ARG A 177 -6.09 15.65 54.38
N PHE A 178 -5.50 14.73 53.65
CA PHE A 178 -5.84 13.33 53.68
C PHE A 178 -4.80 12.56 54.52
N ALA A 179 -5.23 11.53 55.22
CA ALA A 179 -4.38 10.70 56.05
C ALA A 179 -3.31 9.93 55.25
N ASN A 180 -3.53 9.75 53.95
CA ASN A 180 -2.55 9.16 53.03
C ASN A 180 -1.38 10.11 52.68
N GLY A 181 -1.43 11.38 53.10
CA GLY A 181 -0.43 12.41 52.82
C GLY A 181 -0.79 13.35 51.66
N ASP A 182 -1.86 13.08 50.93
CA ASP A 182 -2.36 14.01 49.91
C ASP A 182 -2.96 15.25 50.57
N ALA A 183 -2.98 16.35 49.83
CA ALA A 183 -3.68 17.57 50.21
C ALA A 183 -4.37 18.19 49.00
N TYR A 184 -5.51 18.83 49.23
CA TYR A 184 -6.23 19.60 48.24
C TYR A 184 -6.62 20.95 48.82
N GLU A 185 -6.43 22.02 48.07
CA GLU A 185 -6.95 23.35 48.38
C GLU A 185 -7.67 23.91 47.16
N GLY A 186 -8.96 24.20 47.30
CA GLY A 186 -9.73 24.73 46.18
C GLY A 186 -11.23 24.73 46.42
N GLU A 187 -11.97 24.75 45.33
CA GLU A 187 -13.43 24.84 45.29
C GLU A 187 -14.10 23.46 45.53
N TRP A 188 -15.17 23.49 46.33
CA TRP A 188 -16.00 22.36 46.74
C TRP A 188 -17.47 22.66 46.47
N VAL A 189 -18.20 21.67 45.96
CA VAL A 189 -19.65 21.73 45.78
C VAL A 189 -20.23 20.39 46.19
N ASP A 190 -21.08 20.38 47.21
CA ASP A 190 -21.81 19.18 47.67
C ASP A 190 -20.87 17.99 47.96
N ASP A 191 -19.83 18.25 48.75
CA ASP A 191 -18.75 17.30 49.08
C ASP A 191 -17.88 16.80 47.93
N VAL A 192 -18.06 17.34 46.72
CA VAL A 192 -17.25 17.01 45.54
C VAL A 192 -16.26 18.15 45.25
N ILE A 193 -15.04 17.78 44.89
CA ILE A 193 -14.05 18.71 44.35
C ILE A 193 -14.53 19.20 42.99
N GLU A 194 -14.82 20.49 42.87
CA GLU A 194 -15.39 21.08 41.67
C GLU A 194 -14.91 22.51 41.50
N GLY A 195 -14.41 22.85 40.31
CA GLY A 195 -13.82 24.15 40.04
C GLY A 195 -12.30 24.16 40.22
N ARG A 196 -11.75 25.32 40.57
CA ARG A 196 -10.28 25.52 40.61
C ARG A 196 -9.67 25.03 41.93
N GLY A 197 -8.49 24.44 41.85
CA GLY A 197 -7.73 24.08 43.05
C GLY A 197 -6.33 23.56 42.77
N LEU A 198 -5.57 23.42 43.85
CA LEU A 198 -4.26 22.81 43.92
C LEU A 198 -4.37 21.47 44.67
N TYR A 199 -4.07 20.38 43.98
CA TYR A 199 -3.86 19.07 44.58
C TYR A 199 -2.36 18.84 44.75
N THR A 200 -1.93 18.48 45.95
CA THR A 200 -0.56 18.05 46.28
C THR A 200 -0.62 16.58 46.64
N PHE A 201 0.05 15.73 45.85
CA PHE A 201 0.10 14.31 46.09
C PHE A 201 1.12 13.97 47.19
N ALA A 202 0.94 12.84 47.86
CA ALA A 202 1.83 12.38 48.94
C ALA A 202 3.30 12.21 48.49
N ASP A 203 3.55 11.98 47.20
CA ASP A 203 4.89 11.87 46.62
C ASP A 203 5.58 13.23 46.38
N GLY A 204 4.84 14.34 46.57
CA GLY A 204 5.25 15.72 46.36
C GLY A 204 4.88 16.29 44.98
N ALA A 205 4.31 15.50 44.07
CA ALA A 205 3.80 16.02 42.81
C ALA A 205 2.62 16.98 43.06
N THR A 206 2.36 17.86 42.10
CA THR A 206 1.28 18.86 42.20
C THR A 206 0.43 18.86 40.95
N PHE A 207 -0.86 19.13 41.11
CA PHE A 207 -1.80 19.44 40.05
C PHE A 207 -2.53 20.75 40.39
N ASN A 208 -2.29 21.80 39.60
CA ASN A 208 -3.01 23.06 39.72
C ASN A 208 -3.93 23.23 38.51
N GLY A 209 -5.24 23.16 38.74
CA GLY A 209 -6.19 23.10 37.63
C GLY A 209 -7.65 23.23 38.01
N THR A 210 -8.49 23.08 37.01
CA THR A 210 -9.94 23.00 37.12
C THR A 210 -10.39 21.55 37.05
N THR A 211 -11.32 21.21 37.92
CA THR A 211 -11.96 19.90 38.03
C THR A 211 -13.47 20.04 37.80
N LEU A 212 -14.10 18.96 37.32
CA LEU A 212 -15.55 18.85 37.18
C LEU A 212 -15.97 17.47 37.66
N SER A 213 -16.88 17.44 38.65
CA SER A 213 -17.30 16.19 39.29
C SER A 213 -16.13 15.33 39.79
N GLY A 214 -15.10 15.97 40.36
CA GLY A 214 -13.89 15.33 40.86
C GLY A 214 -12.85 14.93 39.79
N LEU A 215 -13.16 15.03 38.49
CA LEU A 215 -12.24 14.69 37.42
C LEU A 215 -11.49 15.93 36.91
N ARG A 216 -10.22 15.75 36.56
CA ARG A 216 -9.40 16.82 35.96
C ARG A 216 -9.95 17.20 34.58
N VAL A 217 -10.04 18.50 34.31
CA VAL A 217 -10.50 19.05 33.02
C VAL A 217 -9.42 19.88 32.33
N ARG A 218 -8.70 20.72 33.08
CA ARG A 218 -7.60 21.55 32.56
C ARG A 218 -6.66 21.93 33.69
N GLY A 219 -5.35 21.87 33.48
CA GLY A 219 -4.41 22.31 34.51
C GLY A 219 -2.98 21.85 34.27
N ARG A 220 -2.11 22.31 35.16
CA ARG A 220 -0.69 21.98 35.21
C ARG A 220 -0.43 20.89 36.23
N PHE A 221 0.05 19.74 35.77
CA PHE A 221 0.68 18.72 36.59
C PHE A 221 2.19 18.92 36.57
N ALA A 222 2.85 18.84 37.74
CA ALA A 222 4.30 18.89 37.87
C ALA A 222 4.75 17.86 38.90
N HIS A 223 5.71 17.01 38.53
CA HIS A 223 6.39 16.11 39.47
C HIS A 223 7.33 16.93 40.38
N LYS A 224 7.62 16.43 41.59
CA LYS A 224 8.34 17.19 42.64
C LYS A 224 9.76 17.67 42.28
N ASP A 225 10.40 17.01 41.33
CA ASP A 225 11.79 17.27 40.89
C ASP A 225 11.84 17.96 39.53
N ASP A 226 10.69 18.45 39.04
CA ASP A 226 10.52 19.06 37.72
C ASP A 226 10.92 18.14 36.54
N SER A 227 11.04 16.82 36.76
CA SER A 227 11.35 15.86 35.69
C SER A 227 10.22 15.71 34.68
N VAL A 228 8.97 15.86 35.13
CA VAL A 228 7.77 15.77 34.30
C VAL A 228 6.85 16.94 34.58
N GLU A 229 6.48 17.64 33.52
CA GLU A 229 5.47 18.70 33.54
C GLU A 229 4.46 18.48 32.41
N TYR A 230 3.18 18.64 32.72
CA TYR A 230 2.12 18.74 31.72
C TYR A 230 1.21 19.92 32.03
N ASP A 231 1.03 20.85 31.10
CA ASP A 231 0.05 21.93 31.18
C ASP A 231 -0.91 21.84 29.99
N GLY A 232 -2.15 21.44 30.25
CA GLY A 232 -3.10 21.20 29.17
C GLY A 232 -4.47 20.76 29.64
N GLU A 233 -5.22 20.19 28.70
CA GLU A 233 -6.55 19.64 28.90
C GLU A 233 -6.50 18.18 29.36
N TRP A 234 -7.52 17.77 30.10
CA TRP A 234 -7.63 16.45 30.70
C TRP A 234 -9.02 15.89 30.43
N LYS A 235 -9.11 14.58 30.24
CA LYS A 235 -10.37 13.87 30.07
C LYS A 235 -10.24 12.48 30.67
N ASN A 236 -11.14 12.14 31.60
CA ASN A 236 -11.08 10.87 32.34
C ASN A 236 -9.70 10.61 32.95
N ASP A 237 -9.08 11.66 33.50
CA ASP A 237 -7.74 11.63 34.09
C ASP A 237 -6.57 11.29 33.14
N LEU A 238 -6.81 11.31 31.82
CA LEU A 238 -5.78 11.20 30.78
C LEU A 238 -5.54 12.57 30.13
N ARG A 239 -4.30 12.81 29.68
CA ARG A 239 -3.97 14.00 28.87
C ARG A 239 -4.77 13.95 27.58
N HIS A 240 -5.47 15.04 27.27
CA HIS A 240 -6.36 15.12 26.12
C HIS A 240 -6.36 16.55 25.57
N GLY A 241 -6.91 16.78 24.38
CA GLY A 241 -7.05 18.14 23.84
C GLY A 241 -5.71 18.80 23.55
N ARG A 242 -5.51 20.07 23.88
CA ARG A 242 -4.23 20.77 23.66
C ARG A 242 -3.42 20.87 24.95
N GLY A 243 -2.11 20.62 24.86
CA GLY A 243 -1.23 20.73 26.01
C GLY A 243 0.26 20.83 25.66
N LYS A 244 1.02 21.33 26.63
CA LYS A 244 2.48 21.35 26.65
C LYS A 244 2.96 20.29 27.63
N PHE A 245 3.80 19.38 27.17
CA PHE A 245 4.46 18.37 27.98
C PHE A 245 5.97 18.57 27.95
N VAL A 246 6.61 18.40 29.10
CA VAL A 246 8.07 18.44 29.24
C VAL A 246 8.50 17.21 30.02
N LEU A 247 9.38 16.42 29.43
CA LEU A 247 10.15 15.38 30.11
C LEU A 247 11.60 15.84 30.13
N ALA A 248 12.06 16.27 31.30
CA ALA A 248 13.37 16.89 31.48
C ALA A 248 14.48 15.94 30.97
N GLY A 249 15.37 16.49 30.14
CA GLY A 249 16.48 15.72 29.55
C GLY A 249 16.08 14.76 28.43
N ALA A 250 14.80 14.69 28.03
CA ALA A 250 14.34 13.80 26.97
C ALA A 250 13.65 14.55 25.83
N TYR A 251 12.52 15.21 26.08
CA TYR A 251 11.81 15.96 25.05
C TYR A 251 10.78 16.94 25.62
N LYS A 252 10.39 17.90 24.79
CA LYS A 252 9.29 18.83 25.02
C LYS A 252 8.33 18.77 23.84
N TYR A 253 7.05 18.59 24.13
CA TYR A 253 5.98 18.53 23.13
C TYR A 253 4.95 19.62 23.37
N ILE A 254 4.53 20.32 22.32
CA ILE A 254 3.41 21.27 22.35
C ILE A 254 2.47 20.89 21.22
N GLY A 255 1.27 20.42 21.54
CA GLY A 255 0.35 19.95 20.53
C GLY A 255 -0.91 19.34 21.08
N GLN A 256 -1.53 18.51 20.24
CA GLN A 256 -2.76 17.80 20.56
C GLN A 256 -2.46 16.44 21.23
N TRP A 257 -3.37 16.03 22.11
CA TRP A 257 -3.29 14.81 22.91
C TRP A 257 -4.61 14.06 22.79
N GLN A 258 -4.53 12.74 22.72
CA GLN A 258 -5.67 11.84 22.80
C GLN A 258 -5.32 10.69 23.72
N ASP A 259 -5.96 10.66 24.88
CA ASP A 259 -5.91 9.56 25.84
C ASP A 259 -4.46 9.18 26.19
N ASP A 260 -3.68 10.19 26.60
CA ASP A 260 -2.24 10.14 26.91
C ASP A 260 -1.26 9.98 25.75
N PHE A 261 -1.73 9.81 24.52
CA PHE A 261 -0.86 9.77 23.33
C PHE A 261 -0.82 11.12 22.62
N ARG A 262 0.34 11.49 22.06
CA ARG A 262 0.45 12.62 21.12
C ARG A 262 -0.38 12.29 19.89
N HIS A 263 -1.24 13.22 19.50
CA HIS A 263 -2.19 13.05 18.40
C HIS A 263 -2.39 14.37 17.65
N GLY A 264 -2.90 14.35 16.44
CA GLY A 264 -3.20 15.57 15.67
C GLY A 264 -1.95 16.41 15.40
N ARG A 265 -2.08 17.74 15.29
CA ARG A 265 -0.92 18.61 15.03
C ARG A 265 -0.16 18.96 16.31
N GLY A 266 1.18 18.91 16.25
CA GLY A 266 2.05 19.32 17.34
C GLY A 266 3.53 19.38 16.98
N LYS A 267 4.29 20.07 17.82
CA LYS A 267 5.74 20.22 17.71
C LYS A 267 6.44 19.53 18.88
N CYS A 268 7.43 18.69 18.58
CA CYS A 268 8.31 18.04 19.54
C CYS A 268 9.76 18.51 19.36
N GLU A 269 10.43 18.83 20.46
CA GLU A 269 11.86 19.15 20.54
C GLU A 269 12.50 18.06 21.40
N PHE A 270 13.47 17.33 20.85
CA PHE A 270 14.14 16.21 21.51
C PHE A 270 15.48 16.64 22.11
N ALA A 271 15.97 15.89 23.10
CA ALA A 271 17.20 16.21 23.82
C ALA A 271 18.48 16.10 22.95
N ASP A 272 18.43 15.33 21.86
CA ASP A 272 19.51 15.23 20.87
C ASP A 272 19.58 16.46 19.93
N GLY A 273 18.68 17.43 20.12
CA GLY A 273 18.56 18.63 19.30
C GLY A 273 17.69 18.45 18.05
N SER A 274 17.21 17.23 17.78
CA SER A 274 16.24 17.00 16.71
C SER A 274 14.88 17.60 17.08
N SER A 275 14.08 17.91 16.06
CA SER A 275 12.72 18.42 16.26
C SER A 275 11.78 17.96 15.16
N TYR A 276 10.51 17.77 15.51
CA TYR A 276 9.46 17.43 14.56
C TYR A 276 8.29 18.39 14.74
N ASP A 277 7.83 19.02 13.67
CA ASP A 277 6.63 19.87 13.63
C ASP A 277 5.67 19.32 12.56
N GLY A 278 4.58 18.68 12.98
CA GLY A 278 3.73 17.94 12.05
C GLY A 278 2.52 17.29 12.68
N GLU A 279 1.98 16.30 11.98
CA GLU A 279 0.85 15.50 12.43
C GLU A 279 1.33 14.24 13.20
N TRP A 280 0.50 13.80 14.14
CA TRP A 280 0.81 12.72 15.06
C TRP A 280 -0.38 11.78 15.16
N VAL A 281 -0.10 10.49 15.23
CA VAL A 281 -1.10 9.47 15.55
C VAL A 281 -0.46 8.51 16.55
N ASN A 282 -1.02 8.43 17.75
CA ASN A 282 -0.61 7.49 18.80
C ASN A 282 0.91 7.53 19.06
N ASP A 283 1.46 8.72 19.30
CA ASP A 283 2.89 8.97 19.54
C ASP A 283 3.84 8.83 18.34
N GLU A 284 3.34 8.45 17.16
CA GLU A 284 4.13 8.33 15.94
C GLU A 284 3.94 9.54 15.01
N PHE A 285 5.00 9.92 14.30
CA PHE A 285 4.90 10.91 13.22
C PHE A 285 3.97 10.39 12.12
N HIS A 286 3.07 11.25 11.66
CA HIS A 286 2.08 10.89 10.65
C HIS A 286 1.76 12.09 9.77
N GLY A 287 1.03 11.88 8.66
CA GLY A 287 0.54 12.97 7.82
C GLY A 287 1.68 13.86 7.31
N GLN A 288 1.48 15.18 7.26
CA GLN A 288 2.51 16.13 6.81
C GLN A 288 3.30 16.70 7.99
N GLY A 289 4.63 16.79 7.85
CA GLY A 289 5.48 17.39 8.87
C GLY A 289 6.88 17.81 8.40
N GLU A 290 7.56 18.54 9.27
CA GLU A 290 8.97 18.94 9.15
C GLU A 290 9.78 18.27 10.27
N LEU A 291 10.73 17.41 9.90
CA LEU A 291 11.69 16.76 10.80
C LEU A 291 13.07 17.39 10.60
N LYS A 292 13.65 17.95 11.66
CA LYS A 292 15.03 18.45 11.69
C LYS A 292 15.87 17.54 12.54
N THR A 293 16.98 17.07 12.00
CA THR A 293 17.95 16.22 12.72
C THR A 293 19.34 16.84 12.61
N ALA A 294 20.33 16.27 13.28
CA ALA A 294 21.72 16.69 13.10
C ALA A 294 22.26 16.41 11.67
N ILE A 295 21.61 15.51 10.92
CA ILE A 295 22.10 14.97 9.64
C ILE A 295 21.34 15.54 8.44
N TYR A 296 20.04 15.79 8.62
CA TYR A 296 19.17 16.28 7.55
C TYR A 296 17.92 16.97 8.10
N ASP A 297 17.36 17.84 7.26
CA ASP A 297 16.02 18.40 7.37
C ASP A 297 15.12 17.74 6.34
N TYR A 298 13.97 17.23 6.77
CA TYR A 298 12.97 16.62 5.91
C TYR A 298 11.63 17.35 6.04
N VAL A 299 11.03 17.68 4.91
CA VAL A 299 9.67 18.23 4.83
C VAL A 299 8.85 17.35 3.90
N GLY A 300 7.81 16.70 4.41
CA GLY A 300 7.00 15.80 3.59
C GLY A 300 6.03 14.95 4.40
N ALA A 301 5.54 13.89 3.77
CA ALA A 301 4.61 12.96 4.40
C ALA A 301 5.32 11.93 5.30
N PHE A 302 4.58 11.45 6.31
CA PHE A 302 4.98 10.45 7.28
C PHE A 302 3.87 9.42 7.45
N GLU A 303 4.27 8.17 7.64
CA GLU A 303 3.39 7.08 8.02
C GLU A 303 4.11 6.21 9.06
N SER A 304 3.44 5.93 10.19
CA SER A 304 3.96 5.14 11.31
C SER A 304 5.40 5.49 11.71
N GLY A 305 5.69 6.79 11.84
CA GLY A 305 7.01 7.30 12.24
C GLY A 305 8.06 7.37 11.13
N LYS A 306 7.78 6.85 9.92
CA LYS A 306 8.72 6.81 8.78
C LYS A 306 8.33 7.82 7.71
N ARG A 307 9.32 8.31 6.97
CA ARG A 307 9.08 9.13 5.76
C ARG A 307 8.28 8.30 4.75
N HIS A 308 7.22 8.89 4.21
CA HIS A 308 6.32 8.22 3.27
C HIS A 308 5.80 9.24 2.26
N GLY A 309 5.39 8.79 1.08
CA GLY A 309 4.84 9.65 0.03
C GLY A 309 5.82 10.76 -0.39
N ASN A 310 5.31 11.87 -0.89
CA ASN A 310 6.15 12.95 -1.40
C ASN A 310 6.83 13.75 -0.28
N GLY A 311 8.12 14.02 -0.45
CA GLY A 311 8.89 14.86 0.47
C GLY A 311 10.21 15.39 -0.09
N VAL A 312 10.82 16.30 0.67
CA VAL A 312 12.10 16.93 0.38
C VAL A 312 13.03 16.71 1.56
N CYS A 313 14.17 16.05 1.33
CA CYS A 313 15.23 15.82 2.30
C CYS A 313 16.46 16.65 1.91
N LYS A 314 16.88 17.58 2.77
CA LYS A 314 18.11 18.37 2.62
C LYS A 314 19.08 17.94 3.69
N PHE A 315 20.27 17.54 3.31
CA PHE A 315 21.30 17.14 4.28
C PHE A 315 21.96 18.40 4.86
N THR A 316 22.45 18.33 6.10
CA THR A 316 23.01 19.49 6.82
C THR A 316 24.28 20.06 6.18
N ASP A 317 24.96 19.29 5.33
CA ASP A 317 26.04 19.78 4.47
C ASP A 317 25.56 20.79 3.40
N GLN A 318 24.24 20.86 3.17
CA GLN A 318 23.56 21.62 2.13
C GLN A 318 24.05 21.33 0.70
N THR A 319 24.86 20.28 0.52
CA THR A 319 25.35 19.84 -0.79
C THR A 319 24.51 18.70 -1.34
N CYS A 320 23.88 17.91 -0.46
CA CYS A 320 23.00 16.83 -0.86
C CYS A 320 21.52 17.19 -0.65
N GLU A 321 20.68 16.86 -1.63
CA GLU A 321 19.22 17.02 -1.56
C GLU A 321 18.53 15.83 -2.23
N TYR A 322 17.38 15.41 -1.73
CA TYR A 322 16.45 14.52 -2.42
C TYR A 322 15.07 15.16 -2.44
N ARG A 323 14.37 15.07 -3.57
CA ARG A 323 12.98 15.49 -3.74
C ARG A 323 12.24 14.39 -4.48
N GLY A 324 11.28 13.75 -3.85
CA GLY A 324 10.57 12.64 -4.49
C GLY A 324 9.69 11.87 -3.52
N GLU A 325 9.29 10.69 -3.96
CA GLU A 325 8.46 9.79 -3.18
C GLU A 325 9.31 8.94 -2.21
N TYR A 326 8.69 8.56 -1.08
CA TYR A 326 9.27 7.71 -0.06
C TYR A 326 8.31 6.56 0.26
N GLN A 327 8.86 5.39 0.55
CA GLN A 327 8.12 4.25 1.09
C GLN A 327 8.94 3.62 2.20
N GLU A 328 8.32 3.39 3.37
CA GLU A 328 8.99 2.80 4.54
C GLU A 328 10.31 3.50 4.93
N GLY A 329 10.40 4.82 4.70
CA GLY A 329 11.59 5.61 4.99
C GLY A 329 12.67 5.62 3.91
N LEU A 330 12.51 4.85 2.83
CA LEU A 330 13.44 4.76 1.69
C LEU A 330 12.93 5.54 0.48
N GLU A 331 13.84 6.01 -0.36
CA GLU A 331 13.51 6.68 -1.62
C GLU A 331 12.81 5.67 -2.56
N HIS A 332 11.67 6.07 -3.11
CA HIS A 332 10.81 5.20 -3.94
C HIS A 332 10.13 6.03 -5.04
N GLY A 333 9.47 5.40 -6.00
CA GLY A 333 8.66 6.08 -7.01
C GLY A 333 9.51 7.07 -7.83
N LYS A 334 9.01 8.27 -8.10
CA LYS A 334 9.77 9.28 -8.86
C LYS A 334 10.48 10.26 -7.94
N GLY A 335 11.74 10.55 -8.24
CA GLY A 335 12.54 11.47 -7.42
C GLY A 335 13.76 12.05 -8.12
N LYS A 336 14.25 13.15 -7.54
CA LYS A 336 15.45 13.87 -7.95
C LYS A 336 16.43 13.97 -6.78
N ARG A 337 17.65 13.49 -6.97
CA ARG A 337 18.75 13.49 -6.00
C ARG A 337 19.88 14.39 -6.50
N LEU A 338 20.35 15.29 -5.64
CA LEU A 338 21.62 16.00 -5.75
C LEU A 338 22.61 15.35 -4.77
N TYR A 339 23.79 15.00 -5.26
CA TYR A 339 24.86 14.36 -4.50
C TYR A 339 25.95 15.37 -4.11
N ALA A 340 26.76 15.03 -3.09
CA ALA A 340 27.79 15.92 -2.53
C ALA A 340 28.86 16.34 -3.54
N ASP A 341 29.14 15.51 -4.54
CA ASP A 341 30.10 15.78 -5.62
C ASP A 341 29.53 16.74 -6.68
N GLY A 342 28.24 17.08 -6.62
CA GLY A 342 27.53 17.87 -7.62
C GLY A 342 26.82 17.04 -8.69
N SER A 343 26.97 15.71 -8.66
CA SER A 343 26.20 14.81 -9.52
C SER A 343 24.71 14.93 -9.20
N MET A 344 23.85 14.72 -10.19
CA MET A 344 22.40 14.80 -10.06
C MET A 344 21.76 13.63 -10.77
N TYR A 345 20.79 12.99 -10.12
CA TYR A 345 19.93 11.98 -10.71
C TYR A 345 18.47 12.43 -10.67
N GLN A 346 17.72 12.16 -11.72
CA GLN A 346 16.28 12.35 -11.80
C GLN A 346 15.66 11.14 -12.50
N GLY A 347 14.82 10.39 -11.79
CA GLY A 347 14.24 9.17 -12.34
C GLY A 347 13.42 8.40 -11.34
N GLU A 348 13.23 7.12 -11.62
CA GLU A 348 12.54 6.17 -10.76
C GLU A 348 13.47 5.59 -9.68
N TRP A 349 12.89 5.25 -8.53
CA TRP A 349 13.56 4.77 -7.34
C TRP A 349 12.82 3.56 -6.79
N GLN A 350 13.57 2.57 -6.31
CA GLN A 350 13.04 1.42 -5.61
C GLN A 350 13.96 1.08 -4.43
N ASP A 351 13.40 1.04 -3.23
CA ASP A 351 14.08 0.68 -1.98
C ASP A 351 15.41 1.43 -1.76
N GLY A 352 15.43 2.73 -2.05
CA GLY A 352 16.60 3.59 -1.88
C GLY A 352 17.64 3.50 -3.00
N LYS A 353 17.34 2.81 -4.11
CA LYS A 353 18.24 2.66 -5.26
C LYS A 353 17.60 3.22 -6.52
N ARG A 354 18.42 3.74 -7.43
CA ARG A 354 17.98 4.14 -8.77
C ARG A 354 17.46 2.91 -9.52
N HIS A 355 16.28 3.03 -10.09
CA HIS A 355 15.58 1.95 -10.78
C HIS A 355 14.77 2.51 -11.95
N GLY A 356 14.26 1.65 -12.84
CA GLY A 356 13.36 2.06 -13.92
C GLY A 356 13.97 3.12 -14.83
N LYS A 357 13.18 4.08 -15.31
CA LYS A 357 13.67 5.13 -16.22
C LYS A 357 14.25 6.33 -15.44
N GLY A 358 15.43 6.79 -15.85
CA GLY A 358 16.07 7.93 -15.22
C GLY A 358 17.20 8.57 -16.01
N ALA A 359 17.55 9.80 -15.63
CA ALA A 359 18.65 10.57 -16.16
C ALA A 359 19.62 10.95 -15.03
N CYS A 360 20.93 10.81 -15.28
CA CYS A 360 21.99 11.22 -14.36
C CYS A 360 22.94 12.19 -15.07
N ALA A 361 23.17 13.35 -14.49
CA ALA A 361 24.25 14.26 -14.84
C ALA A 361 25.36 14.10 -13.79
N TYR A 362 26.55 13.70 -14.21
CA TYR A 362 27.67 13.44 -13.31
C TYR A 362 28.55 14.67 -13.16
N ALA A 363 29.20 14.79 -11.99
CA ALA A 363 30.09 15.92 -11.68
C ALA A 363 31.30 16.03 -12.63
N ASN A 364 31.70 14.93 -13.27
CA ASN A 364 32.76 14.92 -14.28
C ASN A 364 32.32 15.47 -15.65
N GLY A 365 31.03 15.80 -15.82
CA GLY A 365 30.44 16.29 -17.07
C GLY A 365 29.84 15.20 -17.96
N ASP A 366 29.89 13.93 -17.54
CA ASP A 366 29.19 12.86 -18.24
C ASP A 366 27.68 12.94 -17.95
N GLU A 367 26.86 12.48 -18.88
CA GLU A 367 25.40 12.40 -18.75
C GLU A 367 24.92 11.01 -19.19
N TYR A 368 23.95 10.44 -18.49
CA TYR A 368 23.27 9.23 -18.88
C TYR A 368 21.76 9.42 -18.84
N GLN A 369 21.04 8.93 -19.85
CA GLN A 369 19.58 8.87 -19.87
C GLN A 369 19.15 7.50 -20.37
N GLY A 370 18.44 6.73 -19.54
CA GLY A 370 18.06 5.37 -19.89
C GLY A 370 17.40 4.63 -18.74
N GLU A 371 17.49 3.30 -18.78
CA GLU A 371 16.98 2.43 -17.73
C GLU A 371 18.04 2.16 -16.64
N TRP A 372 17.56 1.84 -15.44
CA TRP A 372 18.36 1.64 -14.24
C TRP A 372 17.85 0.42 -13.50
N ALA A 373 18.76 -0.34 -12.92
CA ALA A 373 18.42 -1.44 -12.03
C ALA A 373 19.42 -1.48 -10.88
N ASN A 374 18.94 -1.32 -9.64
CA ASN A 374 19.74 -1.42 -8.43
C ASN A 374 20.99 -0.51 -8.42
N ASP A 375 20.83 0.76 -8.79
CA ASP A 375 21.89 1.75 -8.96
C ASP A 375 22.84 1.56 -10.15
N GLU A 376 22.65 0.54 -10.98
CA GLU A 376 23.45 0.30 -12.18
C GLU A 376 22.66 0.71 -13.44
N ARG A 377 23.34 1.26 -14.45
CA ARG A 377 22.74 1.48 -15.78
C ARG A 377 22.34 0.13 -16.37
N HIS A 378 21.11 0.06 -16.87
CA HIS A 378 20.51 -1.16 -17.41
C HIS A 378 19.64 -0.85 -18.63
N GLY A 379 19.19 -1.87 -19.37
CA GLY A 379 18.26 -1.72 -20.49
C GLY A 379 18.75 -0.73 -21.55
N TYR A 380 17.83 -0.08 -22.25
CA TYR A 380 18.21 0.87 -23.31
C TYR A 380 18.56 2.25 -22.74
N GLY A 381 19.66 2.86 -23.19
CA GLY A 381 20.09 4.17 -22.72
C GLY A 381 21.15 4.86 -23.57
N VAL A 382 21.31 6.16 -23.33
CA VAL A 382 22.25 7.06 -23.99
C VAL A 382 23.20 7.66 -22.96
N CYS A 383 24.51 7.44 -23.12
CA CYS A 383 25.56 8.07 -22.34
C CYS A 383 26.29 9.11 -23.21
N VAL A 384 26.36 10.36 -22.76
CA VAL A 384 27.16 11.43 -23.36
C VAL A 384 28.34 11.70 -22.44
N PHE A 385 29.55 11.44 -22.89
CA PHE A 385 30.75 11.70 -22.10
C PHE A 385 31.16 13.17 -22.22
N SER A 386 31.90 13.66 -21.24
CA SER A 386 32.43 15.03 -21.16
C SER A 386 33.32 15.41 -22.36
N ASP A 387 33.91 14.45 -23.07
CA ASP A 387 34.65 14.67 -24.32
C ASP A 387 33.76 14.83 -25.57
N GLY A 388 32.44 14.68 -25.41
CA GLY A 388 31.43 14.74 -26.47
C GLY A 388 31.09 13.40 -27.12
N THR A 389 31.79 12.31 -26.75
CA THR A 389 31.51 10.95 -27.22
C THR A 389 30.12 10.51 -26.75
N LYS A 390 29.35 9.85 -27.62
CA LYS A 390 27.99 9.40 -27.31
C LYS A 390 27.84 7.91 -27.54
N TYR A 391 27.46 7.18 -26.50
CA TYR A 391 27.16 5.74 -26.57
C TYR A 391 25.65 5.57 -26.44
N ARG A 392 25.03 4.95 -27.45
CA ARG A 392 23.59 4.62 -27.49
C ARG A 392 23.46 3.12 -27.61
N GLY A 393 22.49 2.51 -26.92
CA GLY A 393 22.26 1.07 -27.02
C GLY A 393 21.84 0.47 -25.69
N GLU A 394 22.00 -0.83 -25.57
CA GLU A 394 21.69 -1.57 -24.35
C GLU A 394 22.79 -1.40 -23.28
N TRP A 395 22.43 -1.59 -22.02
CA TRP A 395 23.31 -1.52 -20.87
C TRP A 395 23.04 -2.71 -19.95
N GLU A 396 24.09 -3.37 -19.48
CA GLU A 396 23.98 -4.44 -18.49
C GLU A 396 25.02 -4.25 -17.38
N ARG A 397 24.56 -3.98 -16.15
CA ARG A 397 25.41 -3.76 -14.96
C ARG A 397 26.49 -2.71 -15.23
N ASP A 398 26.07 -1.52 -15.64
CA ASP A 398 26.92 -0.38 -16.01
C ASP A 398 27.82 -0.57 -17.24
N ARG A 399 27.74 -1.70 -17.93
CA ARG A 399 28.48 -1.93 -19.17
C ARG A 399 27.60 -1.64 -20.37
N TRP A 400 28.10 -0.82 -21.29
CA TRP A 400 27.44 -0.57 -22.57
C TRP A 400 27.56 -1.80 -23.47
N CYS A 401 26.41 -2.20 -24.01
CA CYS A 401 26.22 -3.19 -25.05
C CYS A 401 25.86 -2.41 -26.34
N GLN A 402 26.62 -2.62 -27.42
CA GLN A 402 26.51 -1.83 -28.65
C GLN A 402 25.08 -1.85 -29.23
N SER A 403 24.61 -0.71 -29.77
CA SER A 403 23.31 -0.59 -30.44
C SER A 403 23.10 -1.66 -31.51
N SER A 404 21.86 -2.09 -31.72
CA SER A 404 21.46 -2.95 -32.83
C SER A 404 21.92 -2.38 -34.17
N ALA A 405 22.11 -3.25 -35.18
CA ALA A 405 22.44 -2.80 -36.51
C ALA A 405 21.34 -1.89 -37.06
N ASP A 406 21.74 -0.86 -37.78
CA ASP A 406 20.84 -0.02 -38.55
C ASP A 406 20.45 -0.77 -39.85
N PRO A 407 19.15 -1.04 -40.09
CA PRO A 407 18.72 -1.80 -41.26
C PRO A 407 19.07 -1.12 -42.59
N ASP A 408 18.93 0.20 -42.68
CA ASP A 408 19.17 0.98 -43.91
C ASP A 408 20.65 0.98 -44.31
N PHE A 409 21.54 0.93 -43.32
CA PHE A 409 22.98 0.91 -43.56
C PHE A 409 23.58 -0.48 -43.56
N THR A 410 22.87 -1.50 -43.08
CA THR A 410 23.32 -2.89 -43.13
C THR A 410 23.50 -3.35 -44.57
N ARG A 411 24.66 -3.96 -44.87
CA ARG A 411 25.01 -4.39 -46.21
C ARG A 411 24.77 -5.89 -46.36
N VAL A 412 23.87 -6.26 -47.26
CA VAL A 412 23.61 -7.65 -47.66
C VAL A 412 24.30 -7.91 -49.01
N PHE A 413 24.94 -9.07 -49.16
CA PHE A 413 25.66 -9.44 -50.37
C PHE A 413 25.80 -10.96 -50.49
N GLY A 414 26.27 -11.45 -51.65
CA GLY A 414 26.54 -12.88 -51.88
C GLY A 414 25.78 -13.44 -53.07
N PRO A 415 26.08 -14.67 -53.50
CA PRO A 415 25.37 -15.30 -54.62
C PRO A 415 23.90 -15.56 -54.30
N GLY A 416 23.58 -15.89 -53.04
CA GLY A 416 22.22 -16.22 -52.60
C GLY A 416 21.24 -15.06 -52.58
N VAL A 417 21.66 -13.81 -52.82
CA VAL A 417 20.71 -12.69 -53.04
C VAL A 417 20.33 -12.51 -54.51
N VAL A 418 20.88 -13.31 -55.42
CA VAL A 418 20.57 -13.23 -56.86
C VAL A 418 20.18 -14.58 -57.43
N LYS A 419 20.89 -15.64 -57.06
CA LYS A 419 20.77 -16.96 -57.71
C LYS A 419 21.00 -18.10 -56.73
N ALA A 420 20.19 -19.14 -56.84
CA ALA A 420 20.35 -20.40 -56.13
C ALA A 420 20.04 -21.59 -57.05
N THR A 421 20.32 -22.80 -56.57
CA THR A 421 20.01 -24.06 -57.27
C THR A 421 19.18 -24.94 -56.34
N ALA A 422 18.14 -25.57 -56.87
CA ALA A 422 17.28 -26.45 -56.10
C ALA A 422 18.09 -27.52 -55.35
N GLY A 423 17.80 -27.74 -54.07
CA GLY A 423 18.50 -28.68 -53.19
C GLY A 423 19.91 -28.29 -52.75
N VAL A 424 20.46 -27.15 -53.21
CA VAL A 424 21.79 -26.67 -52.81
C VAL A 424 21.67 -25.49 -51.86
N ALA A 425 22.43 -25.50 -50.75
CA ALA A 425 22.45 -24.40 -49.79
C ALA A 425 23.06 -23.14 -50.42
N ALA A 426 22.23 -22.11 -50.57
CA ALA A 426 22.64 -20.78 -51.00
C ALA A 426 23.09 -19.96 -49.80
N THR A 427 24.05 -19.05 -50.01
CA THR A 427 24.66 -18.25 -48.96
C THR A 427 24.44 -16.76 -49.18
N ILE A 428 24.09 -16.06 -48.11
CA ILE A 428 23.96 -14.61 -48.04
C ILE A 428 24.90 -14.11 -46.94
N GLY A 429 25.81 -13.20 -47.29
CA GLY A 429 26.62 -12.45 -46.34
C GLY A 429 25.91 -11.18 -45.90
N ILE A 430 25.94 -10.91 -44.60
CA ILE A 430 25.39 -9.71 -43.98
C ILE A 430 26.50 -9.03 -43.20
N GLU A 431 26.76 -7.76 -43.49
CA GLU A 431 27.68 -6.91 -42.73
C GLU A 431 26.86 -5.84 -42.01
N ALA A 432 26.71 -6.00 -40.70
CA ALA A 432 25.93 -5.09 -39.88
C ALA A 432 26.65 -3.75 -39.70
N ARG A 433 25.91 -2.66 -39.82
CA ARG A 433 26.43 -1.29 -39.69
C ARG A 433 25.59 -0.48 -38.72
N ASP A 434 26.20 0.51 -38.08
CA ASP A 434 25.51 1.45 -37.19
C ASP A 434 24.87 2.63 -37.94
N GLU A 435 24.14 3.49 -37.21
CA GLU A 435 23.52 4.73 -37.72
C GLU A 435 24.54 5.72 -38.36
N LEU A 436 25.84 5.52 -38.10
CA LEU A 436 26.94 6.31 -38.63
C LEU A 436 27.65 5.63 -39.80
N LYS A 437 27.10 4.52 -40.33
CA LYS A 437 27.61 3.72 -41.45
C LYS A 437 28.92 2.98 -41.17
N ASN A 438 29.35 2.88 -39.91
CA ASN A 438 30.54 2.12 -39.54
C ASN A 438 30.21 0.63 -39.49
N LYS A 439 31.18 -0.23 -39.84
CA LYS A 439 31.05 -1.68 -39.65
C LYS A 439 30.97 -1.96 -38.14
N ARG A 440 30.00 -2.79 -37.72
CA ARG A 440 29.99 -3.34 -36.36
C ARG A 440 31.24 -4.17 -36.10
N LEU A 441 31.73 -4.13 -34.87
CA LEU A 441 32.91 -4.89 -34.42
C LEU A 441 32.54 -6.07 -33.53
N SER A 442 31.25 -6.21 -33.22
CA SER A 442 30.67 -7.27 -32.40
C SER A 442 29.36 -7.74 -33.02
N GLY A 443 29.11 -9.05 -32.91
CA GLY A 443 27.85 -9.68 -33.30
C GLY A 443 26.70 -9.42 -32.31
N GLY A 444 25.68 -10.28 -32.32
CA GLY A 444 24.53 -10.24 -31.41
C GLY A 444 23.22 -9.69 -32.00
N ASP A 445 23.19 -9.30 -33.26
CA ASP A 445 21.95 -8.94 -33.97
C ASP A 445 21.19 -10.19 -34.42
N VAL A 446 19.87 -10.12 -34.36
CA VAL A 446 18.98 -11.18 -34.84
C VAL A 446 18.52 -10.84 -36.25
N PHE A 447 19.19 -11.43 -37.25
CA PHE A 447 18.79 -11.38 -38.65
C PHE A 447 17.96 -12.60 -39.03
N ALA A 448 17.02 -12.42 -39.96
CA ALA A 448 16.27 -13.51 -40.57
C ALA A 448 16.23 -13.35 -42.10
N VAL A 449 16.10 -14.47 -42.80
CA VAL A 449 15.93 -14.53 -44.26
C VAL A 449 14.63 -15.24 -44.57
N ARG A 450 13.75 -14.60 -45.34
CA ARG A 450 12.46 -15.16 -45.78
C ARG A 450 12.43 -15.20 -47.30
N LEU A 451 11.98 -16.31 -47.89
CA LEU A 451 11.80 -16.41 -49.34
C LEU A 451 10.34 -16.66 -49.68
N THR A 452 9.81 -15.85 -50.60
CA THR A 452 8.44 -15.97 -51.10
C THR A 452 8.47 -16.26 -52.60
N LEU A 453 7.87 -17.37 -53.04
CA LEU A 453 7.80 -17.73 -54.45
C LEU A 453 6.87 -16.76 -55.21
N LEU A 454 7.37 -16.14 -56.27
CA LEU A 454 6.63 -15.18 -57.09
C LEU A 454 5.83 -15.95 -58.17
N GLY A 455 4.50 -15.91 -58.07
CA GLY A 455 3.60 -16.44 -59.11
C GLY A 455 2.69 -17.60 -58.67
N SER A 456 2.81 -18.12 -57.44
CA SER A 456 1.80 -19.00 -56.85
C SER A 456 0.65 -18.13 -56.32
N LEU A 457 -0.31 -17.80 -57.18
CA LEU A 457 -1.42 -16.89 -56.87
C LEU A 457 -2.55 -17.51 -56.02
N ASP A 458 -2.42 -18.75 -55.53
CA ASP A 458 -3.58 -19.49 -54.98
C ASP A 458 -3.32 -20.33 -53.71
N SER A 459 -2.35 -20.00 -52.85
CA SER A 459 -2.42 -20.49 -51.48
C SER A 459 -1.88 -19.48 -50.46
N ASP A 460 -2.62 -19.31 -49.37
CA ASP A 460 -2.18 -18.72 -48.11
C ASP A 460 -1.10 -19.59 -47.41
N ASP A 461 -0.33 -20.38 -48.17
CA ASP A 461 0.75 -21.20 -47.65
C ASP A 461 1.99 -20.33 -47.46
N ASP A 462 2.53 -20.42 -46.24
CA ASP A 462 3.69 -19.70 -45.75
C ASP A 462 4.88 -19.70 -46.71
N PRO A 463 5.77 -18.67 -46.64
CA PRO A 463 7.01 -18.62 -47.40
C PRO A 463 7.80 -19.92 -47.23
N VAL A 464 7.92 -20.72 -48.30
CA VAL A 464 8.62 -22.03 -48.24
C VAL A 464 10.12 -21.80 -48.21
N VAL A 465 10.64 -21.63 -47.00
CA VAL A 465 12.05 -21.85 -46.66
C VAL A 465 12.10 -23.14 -45.84
N GLU A 466 12.61 -24.23 -46.41
CA GLU A 466 12.71 -25.50 -45.66
C GLU A 466 13.71 -25.38 -44.49
N HIS A 467 14.83 -24.67 -44.68
CA HIS A 467 15.87 -24.47 -43.66
C HIS A 467 16.60 -23.12 -43.81
N GLY A 468 16.06 -22.06 -43.17
CA GLY A 468 16.73 -20.76 -43.05
C GLY A 468 17.51 -20.69 -41.74
N THR A 469 18.84 -20.54 -41.80
CA THR A 469 19.65 -20.31 -40.59
C THR A 469 20.59 -19.13 -40.79
N VAL A 470 20.74 -18.30 -39.76
CA VAL A 470 21.71 -17.21 -39.76
C VAL A 470 22.76 -17.50 -38.69
N MET A 471 24.03 -17.49 -39.11
CA MET A 471 25.18 -17.68 -38.24
C MET A 471 25.88 -16.34 -38.00
N ASP A 472 26.09 -16.00 -36.74
CA ASP A 472 26.89 -14.84 -36.31
C ASP A 472 28.37 -15.21 -36.20
N ASN A 473 29.25 -14.45 -36.86
CA ASN A 473 30.70 -14.64 -36.78
C ASN A 473 31.34 -13.91 -35.58
N GLY A 474 30.56 -13.13 -34.81
CA GLY A 474 31.00 -12.40 -33.63
C GLY A 474 31.78 -11.12 -33.92
N ASP A 475 32.02 -10.79 -35.19
CA ASP A 475 32.80 -9.63 -35.64
C ASP A 475 31.94 -8.55 -36.34
N GLY A 476 30.61 -8.63 -36.17
CA GLY A 476 29.63 -7.79 -36.87
C GLY A 476 29.30 -8.27 -38.29
N THR A 477 29.74 -9.48 -38.68
CA THR A 477 29.32 -10.14 -39.91
C THR A 477 28.53 -11.41 -39.62
N TYR A 478 27.58 -11.71 -40.49
CA TYR A 478 26.70 -12.86 -40.40
C TYR A 478 26.65 -13.58 -41.74
N VAL A 479 26.40 -14.88 -41.70
CA VAL A 479 26.18 -15.71 -42.89
C VAL A 479 24.84 -16.41 -42.75
N ALA A 480 23.93 -16.09 -43.65
CA ALA A 480 22.66 -16.77 -43.76
C ALA A 480 22.72 -17.88 -44.83
N TYR A 481 22.10 -19.01 -44.52
CA TYR A 481 21.94 -20.16 -45.40
C TYR A 481 20.46 -20.40 -45.63
N TYR A 482 20.10 -20.70 -46.87
CA TYR A 482 18.78 -21.22 -47.21
C TYR A 482 18.87 -22.29 -48.29
N THR A 483 17.91 -23.21 -48.30
CA THR A 483 17.74 -24.26 -49.31
C THR A 483 16.32 -24.21 -49.84
N CYS A 484 16.16 -24.20 -51.16
CA CYS A 484 14.86 -24.28 -51.83
C CYS A 484 14.82 -25.56 -52.65
N THR A 485 13.68 -26.24 -52.67
CA THR A 485 13.44 -27.45 -53.48
C THR A 485 12.66 -27.16 -54.75
N VAL A 486 11.92 -26.05 -54.80
CA VAL A 486 11.16 -25.62 -55.98
C VAL A 486 11.93 -24.58 -56.78
N ALA A 487 12.04 -24.79 -58.09
CA ALA A 487 12.65 -23.83 -59.01
C ALA A 487 11.66 -22.72 -59.37
N GLY A 488 12.12 -21.47 -59.43
CA GLY A 488 11.26 -20.33 -59.69
C GLY A 488 11.90 -18.98 -59.36
N ALA A 489 11.14 -17.91 -59.57
CA ALA A 489 11.52 -16.58 -59.12
C ALA A 489 11.00 -16.36 -57.70
N TYR A 490 11.84 -15.85 -56.80
CA TYR A 490 11.54 -15.63 -55.39
C TYR A 490 11.82 -14.18 -55.01
N SER A 491 11.00 -13.64 -54.11
CA SER A 491 11.32 -12.43 -53.33
C SER A 491 12.04 -12.88 -52.05
N CYS A 492 13.30 -12.48 -51.91
CA CYS A 492 14.13 -12.78 -50.74
C CYS A 492 14.22 -11.57 -49.83
N GLU A 493 13.59 -11.65 -48.67
CA GLU A 493 13.60 -10.62 -47.65
C GLU A 493 14.68 -10.92 -46.62
N VAL A 494 15.56 -9.95 -46.38
CA VAL A 494 16.53 -10.00 -45.28
C VAL A 494 16.11 -8.96 -44.26
N VAL A 495 15.76 -9.40 -43.07
CA VAL A 495 15.20 -8.54 -42.02
C VAL A 495 16.01 -8.61 -40.72
N ILE A 496 15.91 -7.57 -39.90
CA ILE A 496 16.46 -7.50 -38.54
C ILE A 496 15.34 -7.21 -37.54
N GLY A 497 15.37 -7.86 -36.37
CA GLY A 497 14.42 -7.61 -35.29
C GLY A 497 12.95 -7.84 -35.69
N ASN A 498 12.10 -6.82 -35.49
CA ASN A 498 10.65 -6.84 -35.77
C ASN A 498 10.33 -6.59 -37.26
N ASP A 499 10.96 -7.34 -38.16
CA ASP A 499 10.70 -7.33 -39.62
C ASP A 499 11.16 -6.08 -40.39
N GLU A 500 12.18 -5.36 -39.90
CA GLU A 500 12.77 -4.24 -40.64
C GLU A 500 13.69 -4.73 -41.76
N GLN A 501 13.41 -4.31 -43.00
CA GLN A 501 14.14 -4.71 -44.20
C GLN A 501 15.56 -4.14 -44.24
N CYS A 502 16.55 -5.00 -44.50
CA CYS A 502 17.96 -4.64 -44.49
C CYS A 502 18.49 -4.34 -45.90
N GLY A 503 19.22 -3.24 -46.04
CA GLY A 503 19.87 -2.86 -47.28
C GLY A 503 18.87 -2.58 -48.42
N GLN A 504 18.93 -3.38 -49.49
CA GLN A 504 18.03 -3.29 -50.65
C GLN A 504 16.91 -4.34 -50.62
N SER A 505 16.70 -5.02 -49.51
CA SER A 505 15.63 -6.00 -49.35
C SER A 505 14.26 -5.40 -49.73
N PRO A 506 13.37 -6.13 -50.45
CA PRO A 506 13.55 -7.50 -50.94
C PRO A 506 14.49 -7.62 -52.16
N TYR A 507 15.18 -8.75 -52.27
CA TYR A 507 16.03 -9.11 -53.39
C TYR A 507 15.33 -10.10 -54.33
N ASP A 508 15.42 -9.85 -55.64
CA ASP A 508 14.92 -10.77 -56.66
C ASP A 508 15.89 -11.95 -56.83
N VAL A 509 15.48 -13.14 -56.40
CA VAL A 509 16.28 -14.37 -56.46
C VAL A 509 15.70 -15.33 -57.49
N VAL A 510 16.55 -15.88 -58.36
CA VAL A 510 16.17 -16.96 -59.27
C VAL A 510 16.74 -18.29 -58.76
N VAL A 511 15.85 -19.21 -58.39
CA VAL A 511 16.20 -20.59 -58.05
C VAL A 511 16.11 -21.42 -59.34
N GLU A 512 17.25 -21.91 -59.80
CA GLU A 512 17.31 -22.80 -60.96
C GLU A 512 17.08 -24.27 -60.55
N PRO A 513 16.50 -25.09 -61.44
CA PRO A 513 16.39 -26.52 -61.21
C PRO A 513 17.78 -27.17 -61.03
N SER A 514 17.83 -28.25 -60.28
CA SER A 514 19.06 -29.04 -60.11
C SER A 514 19.31 -29.94 -61.33
N THR A 515 20.36 -30.76 -61.27
CA THR A 515 20.70 -31.68 -62.37
C THR A 515 19.56 -32.68 -62.62
N ALA A 516 19.26 -32.93 -63.89
CA ALA A 516 18.15 -33.80 -64.25
C ALA A 516 18.33 -35.24 -63.69
N ASN A 517 17.23 -35.80 -63.17
CA ASN A 517 17.19 -37.10 -62.54
C ASN A 517 16.29 -38.06 -63.34
N ALA A 518 16.89 -39.13 -63.87
CA ALA A 518 16.21 -40.09 -64.74
C ALA A 518 14.96 -40.74 -64.12
N LYS A 519 14.88 -40.86 -62.78
CA LYS A 519 13.72 -41.46 -62.10
C LYS A 519 12.51 -40.53 -62.03
N HIS A 520 12.75 -39.23 -62.00
CA HIS A 520 11.71 -38.20 -61.87
C HIS A 520 11.23 -37.70 -63.23
N CYS A 521 11.99 -37.94 -64.30
CA CYS A 521 11.60 -37.59 -65.66
C CYS A 521 10.25 -38.22 -66.03
N VAL A 522 9.40 -37.44 -66.69
CA VAL A 522 8.04 -37.85 -67.07
C VAL A 522 8.02 -38.25 -68.53
N LEU A 523 7.53 -39.45 -68.82
CA LEU A 523 7.39 -39.94 -70.19
C LEU A 523 5.92 -39.83 -70.63
N SER A 524 5.68 -39.26 -71.81
CA SER A 524 4.33 -39.05 -72.35
C SER A 524 4.27 -39.33 -73.85
N GLY A 525 3.09 -39.58 -74.41
CA GLY A 525 2.90 -39.89 -75.84
C GLY A 525 2.50 -41.33 -76.15
N GLU A 526 1.67 -41.50 -77.18
CA GLU A 526 1.10 -42.81 -77.54
C GLU A 526 2.13 -43.80 -78.06
N GLY A 527 3.23 -43.30 -78.63
CA GLY A 527 4.34 -44.11 -79.15
C GLY A 527 5.01 -45.01 -78.12
N MET A 528 4.71 -44.88 -76.82
CA MET A 528 5.16 -45.86 -75.81
C MET A 528 4.34 -47.15 -75.78
N ARG A 529 3.09 -47.09 -76.23
CA ARG A 529 2.11 -48.18 -76.08
C ARG A 529 1.54 -48.66 -77.42
N ARG A 530 1.48 -47.78 -78.42
CA ARG A 530 0.88 -48.07 -79.74
C ARG A 530 1.73 -47.48 -80.86
N ALA A 531 1.87 -48.22 -81.95
CA ALA A 531 2.50 -47.75 -83.19
C ALA A 531 1.90 -48.48 -84.40
N ARG A 532 2.16 -48.01 -85.62
CA ARG A 532 1.75 -48.67 -86.87
C ARG A 532 2.97 -49.03 -87.72
N VAL A 533 2.91 -50.15 -88.44
CA VAL A 533 4.00 -50.60 -89.31
C VAL A 533 4.39 -49.52 -90.30
N ARG A 534 5.68 -49.19 -90.37
CA ARG A 534 6.28 -48.18 -91.27
C ARG A 534 5.70 -46.76 -91.12
N LYS A 535 4.95 -46.48 -90.05
CA LYS A 535 4.55 -45.12 -89.67
C LYS A 535 5.42 -44.63 -88.53
N LEU A 536 5.64 -43.32 -88.50
CA LEU A 536 6.35 -42.66 -87.42
C LEU A 536 5.52 -42.76 -86.14
N ALA A 537 6.11 -43.32 -85.10
CA ALA A 537 5.59 -43.28 -83.74
C ALA A 537 6.53 -42.42 -82.89
N GLU A 538 5.95 -41.54 -82.08
CA GLU A 538 6.69 -40.61 -81.24
C GLU A 538 6.22 -40.65 -79.79
N PHE A 539 7.15 -40.41 -78.88
CA PHE A 539 6.88 -40.13 -77.48
C PHE A 539 7.90 -39.13 -76.94
N PHE A 540 7.57 -38.51 -75.83
CA PHE A 540 8.30 -37.40 -75.23
C PHE A 540 8.84 -37.81 -73.86
N VAL A 541 10.04 -37.32 -73.54
CA VAL A 541 10.64 -37.43 -72.20
C VAL A 541 10.87 -36.01 -71.68
N ASP A 542 10.07 -35.61 -70.70
CA ASP A 542 10.21 -34.33 -70.01
C ASP A 542 11.22 -34.47 -68.86
N ALA A 543 12.32 -33.72 -68.93
CA ALA A 543 13.38 -33.78 -67.95
C ALA A 543 12.96 -33.10 -66.65
N ARG A 544 13.08 -33.86 -65.56
CA ARG A 544 12.82 -33.39 -64.19
C ARG A 544 14.04 -33.59 -63.32
N ASP A 545 14.23 -32.73 -62.34
CA ASP A 545 15.27 -32.91 -61.32
C ASP A 545 14.77 -33.81 -60.16
N GLU A 546 15.57 -33.97 -59.09
CA GLU A 546 15.19 -34.80 -57.92
C GLU A 546 13.98 -34.25 -57.14
N PHE A 547 13.59 -32.99 -57.38
CA PHE A 547 12.47 -32.30 -56.73
C PHE A 547 11.30 -32.03 -57.71
N ASP A 548 11.26 -32.74 -58.83
CA ASP A 548 10.23 -32.63 -59.88
C ASP A 548 10.19 -31.26 -60.61
N ASN A 549 11.26 -30.46 -60.55
CA ASN A 549 11.37 -29.21 -61.31
C ASN A 549 11.68 -29.48 -62.77
N ASP A 550 11.10 -28.67 -63.68
CA ASP A 550 11.42 -28.71 -65.10
C ASP A 550 12.86 -28.27 -65.37
N VAL A 551 13.70 -29.18 -65.88
CA VAL A 551 15.08 -28.87 -66.26
C VAL A 551 15.11 -28.44 -67.72
N ARG A 552 15.72 -27.29 -68.02
CA ARG A 552 15.84 -26.76 -69.39
C ARG A 552 17.30 -26.65 -69.82
N GLY A 553 17.53 -26.54 -71.13
CA GLY A 553 18.87 -26.39 -71.74
C GLY A 553 19.35 -27.66 -72.45
N GLU A 554 20.65 -27.75 -72.72
CA GLU A 554 21.26 -28.92 -73.35
C GLU A 554 21.34 -30.08 -72.33
N LEU A 555 20.49 -31.09 -72.53
CA LEU A 555 20.30 -32.21 -71.62
C LEU A 555 21.02 -33.47 -72.08
N CYS A 556 21.48 -33.54 -73.33
CA CYS A 556 22.18 -34.70 -73.89
C CYS A 556 23.35 -35.22 -73.01
N GLU A 557 24.09 -34.32 -72.34
CA GLU A 557 25.17 -34.70 -71.43
C GLU A 557 24.68 -35.11 -70.03
N GLN A 558 23.56 -34.54 -69.57
CA GLN A 558 22.98 -34.83 -68.24
C GLN A 558 22.15 -36.11 -68.24
N LEU A 559 21.42 -36.38 -69.33
CA LEU A 559 20.52 -37.53 -69.52
C LEU A 559 20.85 -38.25 -70.85
N PRO A 560 21.90 -39.10 -70.90
CA PRO A 560 22.16 -39.92 -72.07
C PRO A 560 21.10 -41.04 -72.18
N LEU A 561 20.03 -40.75 -72.92
CA LEU A 561 18.91 -41.66 -73.13
C LEU A 561 19.30 -42.85 -74.00
N HIS A 562 18.88 -44.04 -73.57
CA HIS A 562 19.00 -45.28 -74.30
C HIS A 562 17.62 -45.92 -74.46
N VAL A 563 17.19 -46.08 -75.70
CA VAL A 563 15.87 -46.63 -76.03
C VAL A 563 16.05 -47.86 -76.89
N THR A 564 15.48 -48.99 -76.46
CA THR A 564 15.50 -50.25 -77.21
C THR A 564 14.12 -50.85 -77.32
N ILE A 565 13.87 -51.51 -78.45
CA ILE A 565 12.64 -52.25 -78.70
C ILE A 565 13.03 -53.72 -78.81
N THR A 566 12.43 -54.56 -77.96
CA THR A 566 12.71 -56.01 -77.93
C THR A 566 11.45 -56.83 -78.26
N ASP A 567 11.64 -58.00 -78.85
CA ASP A 567 10.57 -58.98 -79.05
C ASP A 567 10.16 -59.64 -77.71
N VAL A 568 9.14 -60.50 -77.74
CA VAL A 568 8.69 -61.26 -76.56
C VAL A 568 9.77 -62.16 -75.95
N ASN A 569 10.84 -62.46 -76.69
CA ASN A 569 11.97 -63.29 -76.27
C ASN A 569 13.18 -62.47 -75.79
N GLY A 570 13.08 -61.13 -75.80
CA GLY A 570 14.15 -60.21 -75.38
C GLY A 570 15.21 -59.93 -76.45
N HIS A 571 15.00 -60.31 -77.71
CA HIS A 571 15.89 -59.94 -78.81
C HIS A 571 15.57 -58.52 -79.28
N GLU A 572 16.60 -57.69 -79.45
CA GLU A 572 16.45 -56.34 -79.98
C GLU A 572 16.01 -56.36 -81.45
N VAL A 573 15.01 -55.54 -81.76
CA VAL A 573 14.36 -55.48 -83.07
C VAL A 573 14.75 -54.18 -83.76
N SER A 574 15.31 -54.30 -84.96
CA SER A 574 15.65 -53.14 -85.77
C SER A 574 14.40 -52.47 -86.36
N THR A 575 14.30 -51.15 -86.15
CA THR A 575 13.32 -50.27 -86.78
C THR A 575 13.80 -49.84 -88.18
N VAL A 576 12.90 -49.27 -88.99
CA VAL A 576 13.21 -48.92 -90.40
C VAL A 576 14.33 -47.88 -90.49
N ASP A 577 14.28 -46.84 -89.66
CA ASP A 577 15.19 -45.69 -89.68
C ASP A 577 16.07 -45.60 -88.42
N GLY A 578 16.17 -46.68 -87.65
CA GLY A 578 16.73 -46.63 -86.29
C GLY A 578 15.77 -45.95 -85.30
N ILE A 579 16.20 -45.79 -84.06
CA ILE A 579 15.50 -44.98 -83.06
C ILE A 579 16.21 -43.63 -83.02
N GLN A 580 15.47 -42.56 -83.27
CA GLN A 580 15.99 -41.19 -83.28
C GLN A 580 15.61 -40.53 -81.95
N ILE A 581 16.60 -39.93 -81.28
CA ILE A 581 16.44 -39.20 -80.03
C ILE A 581 16.93 -37.78 -80.29
N GLU A 582 16.03 -36.81 -80.20
CA GLU A 582 16.33 -35.40 -80.39
C GLU A 582 16.07 -34.64 -79.08
N ASP A 583 17.08 -33.92 -78.61
CA ASP A 583 16.93 -32.95 -77.52
C ASP A 583 16.49 -31.62 -78.11
N THR A 584 15.30 -31.18 -77.74
CA THR A 584 14.71 -29.94 -78.27
C THR A 584 15.26 -28.68 -77.60
N GLY A 585 16.06 -28.82 -76.54
CA GLY A 585 16.69 -27.73 -75.80
C GLY A 585 15.74 -26.96 -74.87
N ASP A 586 14.44 -27.27 -74.87
CA ASP A 586 13.43 -26.65 -73.99
C ASP A 586 13.16 -27.46 -72.70
N GLY A 587 13.87 -28.56 -72.51
CA GLY A 587 13.65 -29.51 -71.41
C GLY A 587 13.01 -30.83 -71.82
N ARG A 588 12.68 -31.00 -73.11
CA ARG A 588 12.03 -32.20 -73.64
C ARG A 588 12.89 -32.92 -74.67
N PHE A 589 12.96 -34.24 -74.54
CA PHE A 589 13.42 -35.12 -75.62
C PHE A 589 12.25 -35.62 -76.44
N VAL A 590 12.44 -35.65 -77.76
CA VAL A 590 11.52 -36.30 -78.71
C VAL A 590 12.17 -37.61 -79.15
N VAL A 591 11.50 -38.72 -78.88
CA VAL A 591 11.93 -40.05 -79.33
C VAL A 591 11.01 -40.51 -80.44
N ALA A 592 11.58 -40.77 -81.62
CA ALA A 592 10.85 -41.14 -82.81
C ALA A 592 11.39 -42.44 -83.41
N TYR A 593 10.49 -43.34 -83.82
CA TYR A 593 10.85 -44.59 -84.46
C TYR A 593 9.75 -45.11 -85.39
N SER A 594 10.12 -45.97 -86.35
CA SER A 594 9.20 -46.58 -87.31
C SER A 594 9.31 -48.10 -87.25
N PRO A 595 8.33 -48.83 -86.68
CA PRO A 595 8.43 -50.28 -86.53
C PRO A 595 8.30 -50.99 -87.88
N SER A 596 9.07 -52.07 -88.07
CA SER A 596 9.20 -52.76 -89.37
C SER A 596 8.19 -53.89 -89.58
N ALA A 597 7.59 -54.42 -88.50
CA ALA A 597 6.62 -55.52 -88.53
C ALA A 597 5.56 -55.36 -87.43
N PRO A 598 4.33 -55.90 -87.63
CA PRO A 598 3.27 -55.85 -86.62
C PRO A 598 3.53 -56.89 -85.51
N GLY A 599 3.08 -56.60 -84.30
CA GLY A 599 3.28 -57.51 -83.15
C GLY A 599 3.25 -56.83 -81.79
N PHE A 600 3.57 -57.63 -80.77
CA PHE A 600 3.76 -57.17 -79.39
C PHE A 600 5.25 -57.09 -79.09
N TYR A 601 5.70 -55.92 -78.66
CA TYR A 601 7.08 -55.61 -78.34
C TYR A 601 7.19 -55.02 -76.93
N ARG A 602 8.40 -55.03 -76.39
CA ARG A 602 8.75 -54.32 -75.16
C ARG A 602 9.62 -53.12 -75.53
N LEU A 603 9.13 -51.93 -75.23
CA LEU A 603 9.89 -50.69 -75.35
C LEU A 603 10.57 -50.41 -74.01
N ILE A 604 11.89 -50.41 -74.01
CA ILE A 604 12.72 -50.14 -72.84
C ILE A 604 13.32 -48.75 -73.01
N VAL A 605 13.00 -47.85 -72.09
CA VAL A 605 13.65 -46.54 -71.96
C VAL A 605 14.50 -46.56 -70.69
N SER A 606 15.79 -46.27 -70.83
CA SER A 606 16.74 -46.18 -69.71
C SER A 606 17.71 -45.01 -69.89
N CYS A 607 18.29 -44.58 -68.78
CA CYS A 607 19.39 -43.63 -68.74
C CYS A 607 20.41 -44.14 -67.74
N GLN A 608 21.66 -44.38 -68.17
CA GLN A 608 22.74 -44.92 -67.32
C GLN A 608 22.30 -46.11 -66.44
N ASP A 609 21.67 -47.12 -67.07
CA ASP A 609 21.14 -48.34 -66.42
C ASP A 609 19.92 -48.14 -65.49
N VAL A 610 19.39 -46.91 -65.35
CA VAL A 610 18.15 -46.63 -64.64
C VAL A 610 16.97 -46.70 -65.61
N LEU A 611 15.99 -47.57 -65.35
CA LEU A 611 14.72 -47.61 -66.09
C LEU A 611 13.89 -46.36 -65.79
N MET A 612 13.42 -45.67 -66.82
CA MET A 612 12.67 -44.42 -66.67
C MET A 612 11.16 -44.64 -66.70
N GLY A 613 10.42 -43.92 -65.86
CA GLY A 613 8.97 -44.06 -65.71
C GLY A 613 8.53 -45.50 -65.40
N SER A 614 7.59 -46.04 -66.18
CA SER A 614 7.10 -47.42 -66.06
C SER A 614 7.82 -48.42 -66.99
N SER A 615 8.97 -48.04 -67.54
CA SER A 615 9.77 -48.93 -68.41
C SER A 615 10.06 -50.27 -67.71
N PRO A 616 9.89 -51.42 -68.39
CA PRO A 616 9.56 -51.59 -69.80
C PRO A 616 8.07 -51.37 -70.12
N TYR A 617 7.78 -50.67 -71.23
CA TYR A 617 6.42 -50.45 -71.74
C TYR A 617 5.99 -51.57 -72.71
N ALA A 618 4.72 -51.98 -72.61
CA ALA A 618 4.10 -52.90 -73.57
C ALA A 618 3.67 -52.14 -74.83
N LEU A 619 4.38 -52.35 -75.94
CA LEU A 619 4.15 -51.71 -77.23
C LEU A 619 3.41 -52.64 -78.19
N ARG A 620 2.24 -52.23 -78.68
CA ARG A 620 1.50 -52.94 -79.73
C ARG A 620 1.67 -52.23 -81.07
N VAL A 621 2.19 -52.93 -82.07
CA VAL A 621 2.33 -52.45 -83.44
C VAL A 621 1.23 -53.05 -84.33
N PHE A 622 0.41 -52.20 -84.93
CA PHE A 622 -0.70 -52.57 -85.82
C PHE A 622 -0.29 -52.54 -87.30
N ASP A 623 -0.95 -53.36 -88.13
CA ASP A 623 -0.76 -53.36 -89.58
C ASP A 623 -1.40 -52.12 -90.23
N ASP A 624 -0.94 -51.72 -91.44
CA ASP A 624 -1.36 -50.47 -92.11
C ASP A 624 -2.83 -50.55 -92.60
N ASP A 625 -3.39 -51.76 -92.72
CA ASP A 625 -4.72 -52.03 -93.30
C ASP A 625 -5.88 -52.17 -92.28
N GLU A 626 -5.64 -52.02 -90.97
CA GLU A 626 -6.72 -52.02 -89.97
C GLU A 626 -7.35 -50.61 -89.83
N GLN A 627 -8.59 -50.46 -90.31
CA GLN A 627 -9.48 -49.32 -90.06
C GLN A 627 -9.82 -49.22 -88.55
N GLU A 628 -9.89 -47.98 -88.05
CA GLU A 628 -10.30 -47.66 -86.68
C GLU A 628 -11.72 -48.19 -86.39
N ASP A 629 -11.81 -49.30 -85.67
CA ASP A 629 -13.01 -49.60 -84.90
C ASP A 629 -12.84 -49.01 -83.50
N ASP A 630 -13.58 -47.92 -83.26
CA ASP A 630 -13.79 -47.27 -81.97
C ASP A 630 -14.25 -48.29 -80.92
N ALA A 631 -13.30 -48.81 -80.14
CA ALA A 631 -13.56 -49.39 -78.83
C ALA A 631 -13.17 -48.38 -77.76
N PHE A 632 -14.13 -47.51 -77.43
CA PHE A 632 -14.14 -46.68 -76.23
C PHE A 632 -14.01 -47.60 -75.00
N VAL A 633 -12.78 -47.75 -74.49
CA VAL A 633 -12.54 -48.34 -73.17
C VAL A 633 -12.57 -47.19 -72.19
N ALA A 634 -13.67 -47.10 -71.46
CA ALA A 634 -13.81 -46.20 -70.33
C ALA A 634 -12.67 -46.41 -69.33
N ASP A 635 -12.14 -45.28 -68.87
CA ASP A 635 -11.17 -45.19 -67.79
C ASP A 635 -11.66 -45.96 -66.55
N GLY A 636 -10.79 -46.83 -66.03
CA GLY A 636 -11.03 -47.60 -64.80
C GLY A 636 -11.56 -49.03 -64.99
N SER A 637 -10.67 -50.00 -65.25
CA SER A 637 -10.85 -51.36 -64.70
C SER A 637 -9.52 -52.11 -64.60
N ILE A 638 -9.11 -52.29 -63.35
CA ILE A 638 -7.95 -53.05 -62.87
C ILE A 638 -8.16 -54.56 -63.14
N ALA A 639 -7.15 -55.23 -63.69
CA ALA A 639 -6.96 -56.68 -63.47
C ALA A 639 -5.90 -56.87 -62.36
N PRO A 640 -6.11 -57.82 -61.43
CA PRO A 640 -5.55 -57.72 -60.08
C PRO A 640 -4.12 -58.24 -60.02
N ALA A 641 -3.26 -57.49 -59.33
CA ALA A 641 -2.00 -57.98 -58.77
C ALA A 641 -2.14 -58.08 -57.24
N PRO A 642 -1.43 -59.02 -56.61
CA PRO A 642 -1.82 -59.68 -55.37
C PRO A 642 -1.57 -58.83 -54.12
N ASN A 643 -2.49 -58.94 -53.16
CA ASN A 643 -2.40 -58.54 -51.75
C ASN A 643 -1.02 -58.03 -51.31
N ASP A 644 -0.86 -56.71 -51.32
CA ASP A 644 0.12 -56.05 -50.47
C ASP A 644 -0.62 -55.36 -49.32
N LEU A 645 -1.17 -56.22 -48.45
CA LEU A 645 -1.89 -55.94 -47.20
C LEU A 645 -1.07 -55.10 -46.19
N ILE A 646 0.13 -54.66 -46.57
CA ILE A 646 1.04 -53.84 -45.76
C ILE A 646 0.90 -52.35 -46.13
N ARG A 647 0.61 -51.99 -47.39
CA ARG A 647 0.39 -50.59 -47.80
C ARG A 647 -1.01 -50.05 -47.47
N ASP A 648 -2.00 -50.92 -47.31
CA ASP A 648 -3.34 -50.53 -46.86
C ASP A 648 -3.48 -50.54 -45.32
N TRP A 649 -2.55 -51.17 -44.60
CA TRP A 649 -2.43 -51.02 -43.14
C TRP A 649 -1.54 -49.84 -42.72
N GLU A 650 -0.55 -49.45 -43.52
CA GLU A 650 0.25 -48.24 -43.28
C GLU A 650 -0.48 -46.94 -43.67
N ARG A 651 -1.52 -47.02 -44.51
CA ARG A 651 -2.42 -45.88 -44.80
C ARG A 651 -3.48 -45.70 -43.70
N ILE A 652 -3.97 -46.78 -43.11
CA ILE A 652 -4.89 -46.74 -41.97
C ILE A 652 -4.15 -46.40 -40.65
N ALA A 653 -2.83 -46.58 -40.59
CA ALA A 653 -1.99 -46.16 -39.46
C ALA A 653 -1.38 -44.74 -39.60
N LYS A 654 -1.67 -44.01 -40.69
CA LYS A 654 -1.13 -42.66 -40.95
C LYS A 654 -2.19 -41.61 -41.34
N THR A 655 -3.48 -41.95 -41.31
CA THR A 655 -4.60 -41.00 -41.50
C THR A 655 -5.70 -41.24 -40.47
N ASP A 656 -5.36 -41.03 -39.19
CA ASP A 656 -6.22 -40.34 -38.19
C ASP A 656 -5.47 -40.07 -36.85
N PHE A 657 -4.17 -39.81 -36.96
CA PHE A 657 -3.27 -39.41 -35.86
C PHE A 657 -2.16 -38.58 -36.55
N THR A 658 -2.38 -37.30 -36.88
CA THR A 658 -2.57 -36.17 -35.96
C THR A 658 -3.58 -35.16 -36.53
N HIS A 659 -4.80 -35.16 -35.98
CA HIS A 659 -5.53 -33.91 -35.75
C HIS A 659 -5.00 -33.37 -34.42
N ASP A 660 -4.36 -32.20 -34.51
CA ASP A 660 -4.15 -31.19 -33.48
C ASP A 660 -3.49 -31.66 -32.18
N GLY A 661 -2.16 -31.75 -32.26
CA GLY A 661 -1.28 -31.47 -31.13
C GLY A 661 -0.54 -30.16 -31.39
N ASP A 662 -1.29 -29.05 -31.51
CA ASP A 662 -0.74 -27.72 -31.31
C ASP A 662 -1.00 -27.34 -29.84
N ASP A 663 0.05 -27.45 -29.04
CA ASP A 663 0.07 -27.05 -27.64
C ASP A 663 1.16 -25.98 -27.50
N PHE A 664 0.71 -24.82 -27.02
CA PHE A 664 1.45 -23.63 -26.58
C PHE A 664 1.80 -22.55 -27.60
N GLY A 665 0.82 -21.66 -27.84
CA GLY A 665 1.03 -20.32 -28.38
C GLY A 665 -0.05 -19.35 -27.87
N TRP A 666 0.10 -18.93 -26.61
CA TRP A 666 -0.65 -17.82 -26.03
C TRP A 666 -0.26 -16.52 -26.71
N ASP A 667 -1.24 -15.84 -27.31
CA ASP A 667 -1.49 -14.38 -27.27
C ASP A 667 -2.48 -14.07 -28.41
N SER A 668 -3.70 -13.62 -28.17
CA SER A 668 -3.92 -12.27 -27.66
C SER A 668 -5.40 -12.01 -27.31
N GLU A 669 -5.57 -11.47 -26.11
CA GLU A 669 -6.68 -10.80 -25.43
C GLU A 669 -7.69 -9.99 -26.30
N PRO A 670 -8.95 -9.68 -25.84
CA PRO A 670 -9.16 -8.97 -24.57
C PRO A 670 -10.48 -9.14 -23.78
N SER A 671 -10.40 -8.64 -22.54
CA SER A 671 -11.46 -8.13 -21.66
C SER A 671 -12.15 -9.11 -20.71
N ASP A 672 -11.43 -9.47 -19.64
CA ASP A 672 -12.06 -9.73 -18.35
C ASP A 672 -12.76 -8.45 -17.85
N ASN A 673 -14.07 -8.43 -17.98
CA ASN A 673 -14.94 -7.60 -17.14
C ASN A 673 -15.85 -8.55 -16.36
N GLU A 674 -15.23 -9.42 -15.55
CA GLU A 674 -15.94 -10.07 -14.45
C GLU A 674 -16.17 -8.99 -13.39
N THR A 675 -17.44 -8.69 -13.10
CA THR A 675 -17.75 -7.64 -12.13
C THR A 675 -17.48 -8.14 -10.71
N GLU A 676 -17.06 -7.24 -9.81
CA GLU A 676 -16.75 -7.55 -8.40
C GLU A 676 -17.88 -8.31 -7.68
N GLU A 677 -19.14 -8.12 -8.11
CA GLU A 677 -20.31 -8.83 -7.60
C GLU A 677 -20.34 -10.33 -7.97
N GLU A 678 -19.84 -10.70 -9.16
CA GLU A 678 -19.78 -12.09 -9.64
C GLU A 678 -18.66 -12.89 -8.97
N ARG A 679 -17.57 -12.22 -8.56
CA ARG A 679 -16.50 -12.82 -7.75
C ARG A 679 -16.99 -13.13 -6.33
N ILE A 680 -17.73 -12.21 -5.70
CA ILE A 680 -18.21 -12.35 -4.32
C ILE A 680 -19.28 -13.45 -4.16
N LEU A 681 -20.14 -13.66 -5.16
CA LEU A 681 -21.19 -14.69 -5.15
C LEU A 681 -20.66 -16.12 -5.32
N ARG A 682 -19.52 -16.28 -6.01
CA ARG A 682 -18.85 -17.58 -6.20
C ARG A 682 -18.11 -18.03 -4.94
N GLU A 683 -17.55 -17.09 -4.17
CA GLU A 683 -16.80 -17.39 -2.94
C GLU A 683 -17.69 -17.57 -1.69
N ASN A 684 -18.95 -17.12 -1.73
CA ASN A 684 -19.91 -17.25 -0.61
C ASN A 684 -21.30 -17.75 -1.08
N PRO A 685 -21.48 -19.07 -1.29
CA PRO A 685 -22.71 -19.62 -1.87
C PRO A 685 -23.97 -19.54 -0.97
N ASP A 686 -23.86 -19.03 0.27
CA ASP A 686 -24.97 -18.85 1.21
C ASP A 686 -25.50 -17.40 1.30
N MET A 687 -25.11 -16.51 0.36
CA MET A 687 -25.62 -15.12 0.33
C MET A 687 -26.96 -15.01 -0.43
N ALA A 688 -28.01 -14.58 0.26
CA ALA A 688 -29.32 -14.33 -0.35
C ALA A 688 -29.36 -12.96 -1.07
N VAL A 689 -29.59 -12.98 -2.39
CA VAL A 689 -29.74 -11.79 -3.25
C VAL A 689 -31.15 -11.22 -3.09
N VAL A 690 -31.28 -9.96 -2.64
CA VAL A 690 -32.57 -9.26 -2.48
C VAL A 690 -32.67 -8.14 -3.50
N SER A 691 -33.62 -8.24 -4.42
CA SER A 691 -33.74 -7.42 -5.63
C SER A 691 -34.67 -6.21 -5.53
N ASN A 692 -34.78 -5.55 -4.37
CA ASN A 692 -35.64 -4.35 -4.25
C ASN A 692 -35.07 -3.28 -3.32
N TYR A 693 -34.90 -2.06 -3.83
CA TYR A 693 -34.12 -0.96 -3.22
C TYR A 693 -34.85 -0.19 -2.09
N GLU A 694 -36.03 -0.63 -1.64
CA GLU A 694 -36.76 0.03 -0.53
C GLU A 694 -36.61 -0.64 0.85
N ASP A 695 -35.86 -1.75 0.99
CA ASP A 695 -35.70 -2.45 2.28
C ASP A 695 -34.29 -2.37 2.93
N LEU A 696 -33.32 -1.71 2.30
CA LEU A 696 -31.98 -1.45 2.87
C LEU A 696 -32.03 -0.68 4.21
N TYR A 697 -33.03 0.20 4.39
CA TYR A 697 -33.22 0.96 5.62
C TYR A 697 -33.82 0.13 6.78
N LYS A 698 -34.51 -0.97 6.47
CA LYS A 698 -35.10 -1.87 7.49
C LYS A 698 -34.10 -2.92 7.97
N VAL A 699 -33.24 -3.44 7.08
CA VAL A 699 -32.20 -4.42 7.42
C VAL A 699 -31.12 -3.82 8.33
N GLY A 700 -30.73 -2.55 8.12
CA GLY A 700 -29.79 -1.85 9.00
C GLY A 700 -30.30 -1.68 10.44
N ARG A 701 -31.60 -1.38 10.63
CA ARG A 701 -32.23 -1.34 11.97
C ARG A 701 -32.36 -2.72 12.59
N LEU A 702 -32.54 -3.76 11.79
CA LEU A 702 -32.69 -5.14 12.27
C LEU A 702 -31.34 -5.70 12.72
N HIS A 703 -30.25 -5.45 11.98
CA HIS A 703 -28.89 -5.78 12.39
C HIS A 703 -28.45 -4.98 13.62
N LYS A 704 -28.79 -3.69 13.71
CA LYS A 704 -28.54 -2.89 14.92
C LYS A 704 -29.29 -3.43 16.14
N ARG A 705 -30.59 -3.76 15.99
CA ARG A 705 -31.39 -4.39 17.05
C ARG A 705 -30.90 -5.80 17.43
N MET A 706 -30.41 -6.59 16.48
CA MET A 706 -29.84 -7.92 16.75
C MET A 706 -28.49 -7.82 17.47
N LYS A 707 -27.65 -6.83 17.11
CA LYS A 707 -26.39 -6.54 17.79
C LYS A 707 -26.62 -6.00 19.20
N GLU A 708 -27.59 -5.10 19.39
CA GLU A 708 -28.01 -4.60 20.70
C GLU A 708 -28.64 -5.71 21.56
N LYS A 709 -29.44 -6.62 20.97
CA LYS A 709 -30.03 -7.76 21.67
C LYS A 709 -28.99 -8.82 22.05
N ARG A 710 -28.00 -9.10 21.20
CA ARG A 710 -26.85 -9.97 21.53
C ARG A 710 -25.97 -9.34 22.60
N ALA A 711 -25.69 -8.04 22.53
CA ALA A 711 -24.93 -7.32 23.55
C ALA A 711 -25.68 -7.30 24.90
N ALA A 712 -27.01 -7.12 24.88
CA ALA A 712 -27.85 -7.18 26.07
C ALA A 712 -27.93 -8.60 26.66
N GLU A 713 -28.02 -9.65 25.83
CA GLU A 713 -27.96 -11.06 26.29
C GLU A 713 -26.58 -11.44 26.84
N GLN A 714 -25.51 -10.91 26.26
CA GLN A 714 -24.13 -11.11 26.73
C GLN A 714 -23.87 -10.35 28.05
N ALA A 715 -24.40 -9.14 28.20
CA ALA A 715 -24.39 -8.40 29.46
C ALA A 715 -25.25 -9.07 30.54
N LYS A 716 -26.39 -9.67 30.17
CA LYS A 716 -27.24 -10.43 31.10
C LYS A 716 -26.60 -11.74 31.55
N LYS A 717 -25.81 -12.39 30.68
CA LYS A 717 -24.97 -13.55 31.03
C LYS A 717 -23.76 -13.19 31.89
N LEU A 718 -23.23 -11.97 31.78
CA LEU A 718 -22.15 -11.48 32.64
C LEU A 718 -22.64 -11.04 34.03
N ALA A 719 -23.93 -10.76 34.18
CA ALA A 719 -24.54 -10.28 35.43
C ALA A 719 -25.16 -11.40 36.30
N ASP A 720 -25.04 -12.67 35.91
CA ASP A 720 -25.62 -13.80 36.64
C ASP A 720 -24.58 -14.44 37.60
N PRO A 721 -24.72 -14.32 38.93
CA PRO A 721 -23.72 -14.79 39.88
C PRO A 721 -23.97 -16.27 40.22
N ALA A 722 -23.55 -17.17 39.34
CA ALA A 722 -23.48 -18.61 39.64
C ALA A 722 -22.28 -19.29 38.93
N ALA A 723 -21.14 -19.27 39.63
CA ALA A 723 -19.96 -20.18 39.67
C ALA A 723 -19.81 -21.34 38.63
N PRO A 724 -18.57 -21.75 38.23
CA PRO A 724 -17.45 -21.96 39.15
C PRO A 724 -16.04 -21.48 38.73
N LYS A 725 -15.21 -21.32 39.77
CA LYS A 725 -13.76 -21.09 39.74
C LYS A 725 -13.03 -22.26 39.07
N SER A 726 -12.13 -22.00 38.13
CA SER A 726 -10.93 -22.83 37.90
C SER A 726 -9.87 -22.14 37.04
N LEU A 727 -8.60 -22.27 37.48
CA LEU A 727 -7.31 -22.15 36.75
C LEU A 727 -6.82 -20.71 36.50
N ARG A 728 -5.84 -20.14 37.24
CA ARG A 728 -4.40 -20.47 37.39
C ARG A 728 -3.66 -20.68 36.06
N GLY A 729 -2.84 -19.68 35.70
CA GLY A 729 -1.52 -19.88 35.10
C GLY A 729 -1.24 -19.17 33.77
N ILE A 730 -0.14 -18.39 33.77
CA ILE A 730 0.73 -17.99 32.62
C ILE A 730 0.13 -16.87 31.76
N ASP A 731 0.71 -15.69 31.51
CA ASP A 731 2.07 -15.11 31.63
C ASP A 731 2.01 -13.73 32.31
#